data_AF-A0A959RM13-F1
#
_entry.id   AF-A0A959RM13-F1
#
_cell.length_a   1.000
_cell.length_b   1.000
_cell.length_c   1.000
_cell.angle_alpha   90.00
_cell.angle_beta   90.00
_cell.angle_gamma   90.00
#
_symmetry.space_group_name_H-M   'P 1'
#
loop_
_entity.id
_entity.type
_entity.pdbx_description
1 polymer ?
#
loop_
_entity_poly.entity_id
_entity_poly.type
_entity_poly.pdbx_seq_one_letter_code
_entity_poly.pdbx_strand_id
1 'polypeptide(L)'
;LRNYNVKNNIINCYKHSLSGNGLSNPYLTGIESDKDGMIWVSTYGGGLNRYNTKTNKFSVFKIAGNESKKDDPEEINKMCEDINGNLWLACYDRTLNIFNKESETFTRIPFSEIGGGFNTTGMLIDSQNRLWLATRQGGIVLYNIESSEIKKFTTEDGLPTNDLIYDFFEDKNNNIYCRTRKELLKFSSDGQFARYYTFNIGTNNLIGAYYIKKTNEIFLTTNEQLIKFYPESITLNKTPPQMVLTDFKFYDKSLKMELTNSENIPANILKVVELEHYQNDFTIKFVALHYTKPEDNRYKYILHNYDEKWHETTHNRIAKFTNLSYGKYLFEVLGANCDGIWTNKPATLEIIINPPWWLTWWAYTIYAILILSILTIVWILQMRRIRIKNELKMKEFEAAKLKEVDQMKSNFFANISHEFRTPLTLIKGPIERMIYDEKKTERKEVYKMILKNTKKLLQLINELLDLSKLEAGKMKLCVGKYDIVSFTKGVVMSFKSLAESKEIFLSVKTAKNYIQLYFDKEKMQKIISNLISNALKFTPERGIIKVSISENISNNLIIEISDTGIGIQEKEMPKLFDRFYQVIRHGSNENIGTGIGLALTKELVLMHKGTITVKSEYGKGSTFIINMPLGKDHLTENEIIINEGQQIQYESIENLNIDELKNNEKHKPLLLIVEDDLDVLKFIKDILNKEYHIICANNGEEGYQKCLEHIPDLILSDIMMPVLDGNRMCEKIRKDEKTSHIPIILLTAKADEENKIEGLELGADDYIIKPFDPLELVVRIKNLILLRNKLRTKYLKEAEINPKEVAVNSVDKQFIEKAINFVEEHLDDEKLSVEEFADNMAMSRTQLYRKFIGVLGVKPNEFIRNYRIKRAAELIKQNFGNIAQVAFEVGFNDPAYFAKCFRKVYKINPFEFEKKYKQKKEYNTK
;
A
#
# COMPACT_ATOMS: atom_id res chain seq x y z
N LEU A 1 82.81 -34.01 33.79
CA LEU A 1 83.90 -33.28 33.09
C LEU A 1 84.99 -34.26 32.66
N ARG A 2 85.47 -34.20 31.42
CA ARG A 2 86.63 -34.97 30.96
C ARG A 2 87.79 -34.00 30.74
N ASN A 3 88.87 -34.13 31.50
CA ASN A 3 90.09 -33.36 31.31
C ASN A 3 91.09 -34.22 30.52
N TYR A 4 91.37 -33.84 29.28
CA TYR A 4 92.31 -34.55 28.42
C TYR A 4 93.67 -33.86 28.46
N ASN A 5 94.67 -34.55 29.03
CA ASN A 5 96.03 -34.06 29.04
C ASN A 5 96.74 -34.48 27.76
N VAL A 6 96.89 -33.52 26.83
CA VAL A 6 97.50 -33.74 25.51
C VAL A 6 98.95 -34.23 25.60
N LYS A 7 99.71 -33.86 26.65
CA LYS A 7 101.12 -34.26 26.81
C LYS A 7 101.28 -35.73 27.19
N ASN A 8 100.37 -36.24 28.03
CA ASN A 8 100.47 -37.60 28.58
C ASN A 8 99.43 -38.56 28.01
N ASN A 9 98.56 -38.08 27.11
CA ASN A 9 97.49 -38.85 26.48
C ASN A 9 96.49 -39.49 27.48
N ILE A 10 96.32 -38.88 28.66
CA ILE A 10 95.44 -39.37 29.73
C ILE A 10 94.15 -38.55 29.75
N ILE A 11 93.00 -39.23 29.88
CA ILE A 11 91.70 -38.61 30.11
C ILE A 11 91.28 -38.83 31.56
N ASN A 12 91.28 -37.74 32.34
CA ASN A 12 90.73 -37.76 33.70
C ASN A 12 89.22 -37.47 33.64
N CYS A 13 88.41 -38.43 34.10
CA CYS A 13 86.95 -38.31 34.15
C CYS A 13 86.47 -37.93 35.55
N TYR A 14 86.04 -36.69 35.74
CA TYR A 14 85.44 -36.22 36.99
C TYR A 14 83.91 -36.39 36.94
N LYS A 15 83.37 -37.20 37.86
CA LYS A 15 81.94 -37.48 38.04
C LYS A 15 81.35 -36.59 39.14
N HIS A 16 80.02 -36.56 39.20
CA HIS A 16 79.27 -35.96 40.31
C HIS A 16 79.59 -36.68 41.63
N SER A 17 79.79 -35.93 42.71
CA SER A 17 80.07 -36.48 44.04
C SER A 17 79.49 -35.56 45.12
N LEU A 18 78.59 -36.09 45.96
CA LEU A 18 77.93 -35.35 47.05
C LEU A 18 78.79 -35.20 48.32
N SER A 19 79.84 -36.01 48.47
CA SER A 19 80.63 -36.13 49.71
C SER A 19 82.14 -35.91 49.50
N GLY A 20 82.57 -35.26 48.41
CA GLY A 20 83.99 -35.09 48.11
C GLY A 20 84.31 -34.26 46.88
N ASN A 21 85.59 -34.32 46.48
CA ASN A 21 86.23 -33.52 45.44
C ASN A 21 85.70 -33.79 44.01
N GLY A 22 84.55 -33.23 43.65
CA GLY A 22 83.87 -33.43 42.37
C GLY A 22 82.86 -32.32 42.02
N LEU A 23 82.13 -32.50 40.92
CA LEU A 23 81.14 -31.53 40.44
C LEU A 23 79.83 -31.60 41.24
N SER A 24 79.20 -30.45 41.48
CA SER A 24 77.93 -30.35 42.18
C SER A 24 76.75 -30.97 41.41
N ASN A 25 76.77 -31.01 40.08
CA ASN A 25 75.74 -31.68 39.26
C ASN A 25 76.35 -32.24 37.95
N PRO A 26 75.88 -33.40 37.42
CA PRO A 26 76.39 -34.00 36.18
C PRO A 26 76.08 -33.21 34.90
N TYR A 27 75.10 -32.32 34.89
CA TYR A 27 74.70 -31.51 33.73
C TYR A 27 75.43 -30.16 33.76
N LEU A 28 76.43 -30.00 32.89
CA LEU A 28 77.19 -28.76 32.75
C LEU A 28 76.46 -27.83 31.78
N THR A 29 76.28 -26.58 32.17
CA THR A 29 75.67 -25.53 31.31
C THR A 29 76.71 -24.63 30.66
N GLY A 30 77.92 -24.56 31.23
CA GLY A 30 79.00 -23.70 30.75
C GLY A 30 80.35 -24.07 31.36
N ILE A 31 81.42 -23.81 30.62
CA ILE A 31 82.81 -23.99 31.05
C ILE A 31 83.58 -22.76 30.58
N GLU A 32 84.32 -22.13 31.47
CA GLU A 32 85.19 -20.99 31.17
C GLU A 32 86.53 -21.16 31.89
N SER A 33 87.61 -20.66 31.31
CA SER A 33 88.91 -20.61 31.98
C SER A 33 89.23 -19.19 32.37
N ASP A 34 89.69 -18.98 33.61
CA ASP A 34 90.16 -17.66 33.99
C ASP A 34 91.63 -17.41 33.65
N LYS A 35 92.04 -16.14 33.80
CA LYS A 35 93.44 -15.70 33.64
C LYS A 35 94.44 -16.44 34.54
N ASP A 36 94.01 -16.95 35.70
CA ASP A 36 94.85 -17.68 36.66
C ASP A 36 95.02 -19.18 36.31
N GLY A 37 94.35 -19.65 35.26
CA GLY A 37 94.37 -21.04 34.81
C GLY A 37 93.45 -21.97 35.61
N MET A 38 92.50 -21.41 36.36
CA MET A 38 91.39 -22.15 36.97
C MET A 38 90.29 -22.35 35.94
N ILE A 39 89.56 -23.46 36.07
CA ILE A 39 88.42 -23.76 35.21
C ILE A 39 87.15 -23.57 36.02
N TRP A 40 86.27 -22.71 35.54
CA TRP A 40 84.96 -22.44 36.09
C TRP A 40 83.93 -23.24 35.33
N VAL A 41 83.06 -23.94 36.06
CA VAL A 41 82.06 -24.84 35.51
C VAL A 41 80.71 -24.52 36.13
N SER A 42 79.77 -24.04 35.32
CA SER A 42 78.39 -23.90 35.75
C SER A 42 77.63 -25.19 35.53
N THR A 43 76.73 -25.50 36.46
CA THR A 43 75.95 -26.73 36.44
C THR A 43 74.47 -26.44 36.65
N TYR A 44 73.61 -27.32 36.12
CA TYR A 44 72.16 -27.16 36.17
C TYR A 44 71.64 -27.25 37.62
N GLY A 45 71.27 -26.12 38.23
CA GLY A 45 70.79 -26.06 39.62
C GLY A 45 71.84 -26.37 40.69
N GLY A 46 73.12 -26.57 40.30
CA GLY A 46 74.24 -26.88 41.19
C GLY A 46 75.20 -25.70 41.40
N GLY A 47 74.85 -24.52 40.91
CA GLY A 47 75.66 -23.30 41.04
C GLY A 47 76.97 -23.34 40.24
N LEU A 48 77.94 -22.54 40.71
CA LEU A 48 79.25 -22.33 40.08
C LEU A 48 80.31 -23.22 40.75
N ASN A 49 81.05 -24.00 39.96
CA ASN A 49 82.14 -24.85 40.44
C ASN A 49 83.47 -24.28 39.96
N ARG A 50 84.44 -24.13 40.87
CA ARG A 50 85.84 -23.82 40.55
C ARG A 50 86.65 -25.10 40.58
N TYR A 51 87.28 -25.46 39.47
CA TYR A 51 88.26 -26.54 39.37
C TYR A 51 89.66 -25.95 39.28
N ASN A 52 90.45 -26.21 40.32
CA ASN A 52 91.85 -25.83 40.36
C ASN A 52 92.68 -26.91 39.66
N THR A 53 93.20 -26.55 38.48
CA THR A 53 93.97 -27.44 37.60
C THR A 53 95.31 -27.89 38.20
N LYS A 54 95.88 -27.12 39.16
CA LYS A 54 97.15 -27.44 39.83
C LYS A 54 96.95 -28.42 40.99
N THR A 55 95.90 -28.23 41.79
CA THR A 55 95.64 -29.06 42.98
C THR A 55 94.64 -30.19 42.73
N ASN A 56 94.03 -30.23 41.54
CA ASN A 56 92.92 -31.12 41.19
C ASN A 56 91.72 -31.01 42.15
N LYS A 57 91.51 -29.85 42.78
CA LYS A 57 90.41 -29.63 43.73
C LYS A 57 89.23 -28.86 43.12
N PHE A 58 88.02 -29.25 43.52
CA PHE A 58 86.76 -28.57 43.22
C PHE A 58 86.29 -27.77 44.43
N SER A 59 85.84 -26.54 44.20
CA SER A 59 85.12 -25.70 45.16
C SER A 59 83.75 -25.35 44.56
N VAL A 60 82.69 -25.44 45.37
CA VAL A 60 81.33 -25.13 44.92
C VAL A 60 80.89 -23.82 45.55
N PHE A 61 80.44 -22.89 44.72
CA PHE A 61 79.91 -21.59 45.10
C PHE A 61 78.43 -21.55 44.76
N LYS A 62 77.59 -21.42 45.79
CA LYS A 62 76.16 -21.19 45.63
C LYS A 62 75.89 -19.70 45.47
N ILE A 63 75.00 -19.35 44.57
CA ILE A 63 74.65 -17.95 44.33
C ILE A 63 73.69 -17.52 45.45
N ALA A 64 74.16 -16.72 46.40
CA ALA A 64 73.35 -16.25 47.52
C ALA A 64 72.32 -15.20 47.06
N GLY A 65 71.02 -15.44 47.28
CA GLY A 65 70.00 -14.42 47.00
C GLY A 65 68.53 -14.82 46.83
N ASN A 66 68.09 -16.00 47.31
CA ASN A 66 66.67 -16.38 47.23
C ASN A 66 66.16 -16.96 48.57
N GLU A 67 66.15 -16.15 49.64
CA GLU A 67 65.44 -16.52 50.87
C GLU A 67 63.92 -16.66 50.68
N SER A 68 63.36 -16.13 49.57
CA SER A 68 61.91 -16.10 49.31
C SER A 68 61.39 -17.14 48.30
N LYS A 69 62.25 -17.91 47.62
CA LYS A 69 61.81 -18.97 46.68
C LYS A 69 62.76 -20.16 46.71
N LYS A 70 62.37 -21.21 47.42
CA LYS A 70 63.10 -22.49 47.52
C LYS A 70 63.10 -23.34 46.23
N ASP A 71 62.33 -22.94 45.20
CA ASP A 71 62.03 -23.81 44.04
C ASP A 71 62.58 -23.32 42.69
N ASP A 72 63.26 -22.16 42.59
CA ASP A 72 63.89 -21.73 41.34
C ASP A 72 65.35 -22.27 41.28
N PRO A 73 65.69 -23.13 40.30
CA PRO A 73 67.04 -23.70 40.20
C PRO A 73 68.09 -22.62 39.87
N GLU A 74 69.22 -22.65 40.57
CA GLU A 74 70.40 -21.80 40.32
C GLU A 74 71.05 -22.15 38.96
N GLU A 75 70.45 -21.67 37.86
CA GLU A 75 70.91 -21.94 36.50
C GLU A 75 71.70 -20.75 35.92
N ILE A 76 72.98 -20.98 35.65
CA ILE A 76 73.87 -20.03 34.94
C ILE A 76 73.90 -20.45 33.46
N ASN A 77 73.52 -19.55 32.55
CA ASN A 77 73.44 -19.81 31.11
C ASN A 77 74.74 -19.49 30.36
N LYS A 78 75.39 -18.39 30.73
CA LYS A 78 76.65 -17.93 30.15
C LYS A 78 77.51 -17.30 31.24
N MET A 79 78.82 -17.39 31.07
CA MET A 79 79.80 -16.73 31.93
C MET A 79 80.92 -16.11 31.10
N CYS A 80 81.50 -15.02 31.59
CA CYS A 80 82.71 -14.43 31.04
C CYS A 80 83.47 -13.70 32.15
N GLU A 81 84.78 -13.52 31.96
CA GLU A 81 85.63 -12.78 32.91
C GLU A 81 85.84 -11.34 32.43
N ASP A 82 85.78 -10.37 33.33
CA ASP A 82 86.10 -8.97 33.03
C ASP A 82 87.60 -8.66 33.11
N ILE A 83 87.98 -7.41 32.81
CA ILE A 83 89.39 -7.02 32.88
C ILE A 83 89.94 -7.05 34.31
N ASN A 84 89.10 -6.80 35.30
CA ASN A 84 89.42 -6.75 36.74
C ASN A 84 89.47 -8.14 37.41
N GLY A 85 89.13 -9.21 36.67
CA GLY A 85 89.17 -10.58 37.17
C GLY A 85 87.86 -11.05 37.83
N ASN A 86 86.78 -10.27 37.79
CA ASN A 86 85.47 -10.73 38.24
C ASN A 86 84.80 -11.60 37.18
N LEU A 87 84.02 -12.58 37.63
CA LEU A 87 83.23 -13.42 36.75
C LEU A 87 81.80 -12.89 36.64
N TRP A 88 81.40 -12.58 35.42
CA TRP A 88 80.05 -12.17 35.09
C TRP A 88 79.24 -13.40 34.70
N LEU A 89 78.10 -13.60 35.36
CA LEU A 89 77.27 -14.79 35.26
C LEU A 89 75.86 -14.37 34.85
N ALA A 90 75.44 -14.75 33.65
CA ALA A 90 74.07 -14.53 33.21
C ALA A 90 73.19 -15.69 33.69
N CYS A 91 72.28 -15.40 34.62
CA CYS A 91 71.43 -16.39 35.28
C CYS A 91 70.02 -16.45 34.67
N TYR A 92 69.39 -17.63 34.74
CA TYR A 92 68.04 -17.87 34.20
C TYR A 92 66.96 -17.05 34.92
N ASP A 93 67.19 -16.70 36.18
CA ASP A 93 66.32 -15.88 37.04
C ASP A 93 66.19 -14.41 36.61
N ARG A 94 66.71 -14.07 35.43
CA ARG A 94 66.78 -12.74 34.84
C ARG A 94 67.68 -11.77 35.61
N THR A 95 68.77 -12.29 36.17
CA THR A 95 69.81 -11.44 36.76
C THR A 95 71.20 -11.74 36.22
N LEU A 96 72.04 -10.72 36.25
CA LEU A 96 73.45 -10.78 35.95
C LEU A 96 74.20 -10.71 37.28
N ASN A 97 74.90 -11.78 37.65
CA ASN A 97 75.62 -11.87 38.92
C ASN A 97 77.11 -11.69 38.66
N ILE A 98 77.72 -10.74 39.36
CA ILE A 98 79.16 -10.49 39.34
C ILE A 98 79.76 -11.23 40.54
N PHE A 99 80.61 -12.22 40.29
CA PHE A 99 81.34 -12.95 41.31
C PHE A 99 82.75 -12.38 41.44
N ASN A 100 83.03 -11.74 42.58
CA ASN A 100 84.37 -11.28 42.92
C ASN A 100 85.17 -12.46 43.47
N LYS A 101 86.29 -12.78 42.82
CA LYS A 101 87.12 -13.95 43.16
C LYS A 101 87.92 -13.78 44.45
N GLU A 102 88.23 -12.54 44.85
CA GLU A 102 89.03 -12.25 46.05
C GLU A 102 88.17 -12.32 47.31
N SER A 103 86.98 -11.71 47.28
CA SER A 103 86.04 -11.73 48.41
C SER A 103 85.12 -12.96 48.41
N GLU A 104 85.11 -13.73 47.32
CA GLU A 104 84.20 -14.87 47.08
C GLU A 104 82.71 -14.49 47.29
N THR A 105 82.33 -13.25 46.95
CA THR A 105 80.96 -12.71 47.07
C THR A 105 80.30 -12.47 45.71
N PHE A 106 78.97 -12.50 45.70
CA PHE A 106 78.14 -12.20 44.53
C PHE A 106 77.50 -10.81 44.65
N THR A 107 77.53 -10.02 43.58
CA THR A 107 76.76 -8.79 43.41
C THR A 107 75.74 -9.00 42.30
N ARG A 108 74.46 -8.77 42.60
CA ARG A 108 73.35 -9.07 41.69
C ARG A 108 72.86 -7.79 40.99
N ILE A 109 72.81 -7.84 39.66
CA ILE A 109 72.26 -6.77 38.81
C ILE A 109 71.03 -7.32 38.08
N PRO A 110 69.82 -6.78 38.34
CA PRO A 110 68.63 -7.15 37.58
C PRO A 110 68.77 -6.81 36.09
N PHE A 111 68.37 -7.71 35.18
CA PHE A 111 68.42 -7.40 33.73
C PHE A 111 67.57 -6.17 33.36
N SER A 112 66.55 -5.83 34.16
CA SER A 112 65.75 -4.62 33.97
C SER A 112 66.58 -3.33 34.02
N GLU A 113 67.67 -3.30 34.80
CA GLU A 113 68.53 -2.11 34.93
C GLU A 113 69.47 -1.95 33.74
N ILE A 114 69.87 -3.06 33.12
CA ILE A 114 70.75 -3.09 31.93
C ILE A 114 69.95 -3.25 30.63
N GLY A 115 68.62 -3.10 30.69
CA GLY A 115 67.74 -3.17 29.53
C GLY A 115 67.66 -4.55 28.88
N GLY A 116 68.06 -5.61 29.57
CA GLY A 116 68.09 -6.98 29.07
C GLY A 116 66.70 -7.65 29.05
N GLY A 117 66.40 -8.33 27.94
CA GLY A 117 65.22 -9.19 27.80
C GLY A 117 65.34 -10.51 28.56
N PHE A 118 64.39 -11.42 28.34
CA PHE A 118 64.42 -12.75 28.93
C PHE A 118 65.60 -13.56 28.39
N ASN A 119 66.37 -14.20 29.27
CA ASN A 119 67.32 -15.28 28.94
C ASN A 119 68.47 -14.90 27.97
N THR A 120 69.68 -14.73 28.50
CA THR A 120 70.89 -14.42 27.72
C THR A 120 71.41 -15.65 26.97
N THR A 121 71.55 -15.52 25.66
CA THR A 121 71.95 -16.60 24.74
C THR A 121 73.40 -16.51 24.29
N GLY A 122 74.02 -15.34 24.40
CA GLY A 122 75.43 -15.09 24.14
C GLY A 122 75.94 -13.95 25.00
N MET A 123 77.20 -14.03 25.43
CA MET A 123 77.84 -13.04 26.30
C MET A 123 79.33 -12.95 26.00
N LEU A 124 79.88 -11.75 25.96
CA LEU A 124 81.31 -11.48 25.80
C LEU A 124 81.66 -10.13 26.45
N ILE A 125 82.78 -10.06 27.17
CA ILE A 125 83.39 -8.78 27.51
C ILE A 125 84.54 -8.56 26.53
N ASP A 126 84.49 -7.44 25.82
CA ASP A 126 85.51 -7.09 24.84
C ASP A 126 86.76 -6.47 25.49
N SER A 127 87.80 -6.27 24.69
CA SER A 127 89.06 -5.66 25.12
C SER A 127 88.93 -4.23 25.66
N GLN A 128 87.82 -3.56 25.39
CA GLN A 128 87.48 -2.20 25.86
C GLN A 128 86.64 -2.23 27.14
N ASN A 129 86.52 -3.39 27.80
CA ASN A 129 85.74 -3.59 29.02
C ASN A 129 84.24 -3.29 28.84
N ARG A 130 83.70 -3.56 27.65
CA ARG A 130 82.27 -3.45 27.35
C ARG A 130 81.66 -4.84 27.28
N LEU A 131 80.53 -5.00 27.94
CA LEU A 131 79.77 -6.24 28.00
C LEU A 131 78.76 -6.29 26.85
N TRP A 132 78.93 -7.27 25.97
CA TRP A 132 78.01 -7.62 24.90
C TRP A 132 77.08 -8.73 25.35
N LEU A 133 75.78 -8.51 25.26
CA LEU A 133 74.73 -9.45 25.66
C LEU A 133 73.76 -9.67 24.51
N ALA A 134 73.57 -10.91 24.08
CA ALA A 134 72.43 -11.29 23.27
C ALA A 134 71.27 -11.73 24.16
N THR A 135 70.14 -11.04 24.01
CA THR A 135 68.94 -11.30 24.79
C THR A 135 67.87 -11.89 23.89
N ARG A 136 67.11 -12.87 24.40
CA ARG A 136 66.03 -13.47 23.62
C ARG A 136 64.96 -12.40 23.35
N GLN A 137 64.61 -12.21 22.08
CA GLN A 137 63.65 -11.21 21.59
C GLN A 137 64.04 -9.73 21.80
N GLY A 138 65.19 -9.44 22.44
CA GLY A 138 65.62 -8.07 22.76
C GLY A 138 66.84 -7.58 21.96
N GLY A 139 67.31 -8.38 21.00
CA GLY A 139 68.48 -8.06 20.19
C GLY A 139 69.79 -8.10 21.00
N ILE A 140 70.71 -7.20 20.68
CA ILE A 140 72.02 -7.09 21.33
C ILE A 140 72.04 -5.86 22.23
N VAL A 141 72.49 -6.06 23.46
CA VAL A 141 72.73 -5.00 24.44
C VAL A 141 74.24 -4.86 24.64
N LEU A 142 74.73 -3.64 24.46
CA LEU A 142 76.09 -3.24 24.79
C LEU A 142 76.05 -2.43 26.08
N TYR A 143 76.67 -2.94 27.13
CA TYR A 143 76.77 -2.32 28.45
C TYR A 143 78.22 -1.93 28.73
N ASN A 144 78.49 -0.65 28.90
CA ASN A 144 79.81 -0.18 29.29
C ASN A 144 79.96 -0.33 30.80
N ILE A 145 80.93 -1.15 31.25
CA ILE A 145 81.07 -1.51 32.67
C ILE A 145 81.52 -0.30 33.52
N GLU A 146 82.29 0.63 32.95
CA GLU A 146 82.82 1.79 33.67
C GLU A 146 81.82 2.95 33.74
N SER A 147 81.17 3.28 32.62
CA SER A 147 80.24 4.41 32.54
C SER A 147 78.77 4.04 32.84
N SER A 148 78.46 2.74 32.92
CA SER A 148 77.08 2.21 33.00
C SER A 148 76.18 2.62 31.82
N GLU A 149 76.75 3.08 30.70
CA GLU A 149 76.00 3.42 29.49
C GLU A 149 75.49 2.14 28.79
N ILE A 150 74.23 2.19 28.34
CA ILE A 150 73.55 1.08 27.66
C ILE A 150 73.20 1.49 26.23
N LYS A 151 73.65 0.72 25.25
CA LYS A 151 73.25 0.83 23.86
C LYS A 151 72.57 -0.44 23.39
N LYS A 152 71.40 -0.31 22.76
CA LYS A 152 70.63 -1.42 22.21
C LYS A 152 70.73 -1.43 20.70
N PHE A 153 70.79 -2.63 20.14
CA PHE A 153 70.79 -2.89 18.73
C PHE A 153 69.64 -3.83 18.41
N THR A 154 68.78 -3.40 17.49
CA THR A 154 67.59 -4.13 17.04
C THR A 154 67.51 -4.17 15.51
N THR A 155 66.47 -4.82 14.98
CA THR A 155 66.15 -4.86 13.54
C THR A 155 65.97 -3.47 12.93
N GLU A 156 65.56 -2.48 13.72
CA GLU A 156 65.45 -1.08 13.27
C GLU A 156 66.84 -0.47 13.01
N ASP A 157 67.84 -0.90 13.77
CA ASP A 157 69.23 -0.44 13.64
C ASP A 157 70.00 -1.21 12.54
N GLY A 158 69.39 -2.24 11.95
CA GLY A 158 69.97 -3.04 10.87
C GLY A 158 70.38 -4.47 11.25
N LEU A 159 70.03 -4.95 12.45
CA LEU A 159 70.11 -6.39 12.76
C LEU A 159 69.15 -7.20 11.89
N PRO A 160 69.46 -8.48 11.63
CA PRO A 160 68.61 -9.32 10.79
C PRO A 160 67.46 -9.95 11.60
N THR A 161 67.66 -10.10 12.90
CA THR A 161 66.74 -10.71 13.86
C THR A 161 67.03 -10.12 15.25
N ASN A 162 65.97 -9.93 16.03
CA ASN A 162 66.07 -9.55 17.46
C ASN A 162 66.16 -10.77 18.38
N ASP A 163 66.15 -11.98 17.82
CA ASP A 163 66.18 -13.23 18.56
C ASP A 163 67.17 -14.23 17.95
N LEU A 164 67.58 -15.23 18.74
CA LEU A 164 68.45 -16.34 18.31
C LEU A 164 69.86 -15.89 17.89
N ILE A 165 70.42 -14.92 18.61
CA ILE A 165 71.81 -14.48 18.50
C ILE A 165 72.61 -15.24 19.55
N TYR A 166 73.72 -15.85 19.16
CA TYR A 166 74.51 -16.75 20.00
C TYR A 166 75.95 -16.27 20.08
N ASP A 167 76.88 -17.21 20.25
CA ASP A 167 78.35 -17.12 20.20
C ASP A 167 78.90 -15.75 19.79
N PHE A 168 79.59 -15.09 20.73
CA PHE A 168 80.32 -13.85 20.51
C PHE A 168 81.83 -14.10 20.59
N PHE A 169 82.60 -13.43 19.76
CA PHE A 169 84.05 -13.40 19.86
C PHE A 169 84.63 -12.11 19.26
N GLU A 170 85.78 -11.70 19.76
CA GLU A 170 86.51 -10.51 19.29
C GLU A 170 87.72 -10.93 18.45
N ASP A 171 87.89 -10.33 17.26
CA ASP A 171 89.07 -10.55 16.42
C ASP A 171 90.29 -9.70 16.85
N LYS A 172 91.43 -9.86 16.17
CA LYS A 172 92.66 -9.07 16.47
C LYS A 172 92.52 -7.56 16.21
N ASN A 173 91.50 -7.15 15.45
CA ASN A 173 91.26 -5.77 15.06
C ASN A 173 90.12 -5.14 15.89
N ASN A 174 89.79 -5.73 17.04
CA ASN A 174 88.71 -5.32 17.94
C ASN A 174 87.32 -5.29 17.28
N ASN A 175 87.12 -6.05 16.19
CA ASN A 175 85.79 -6.26 15.65
C ASN A 175 85.10 -7.38 16.43
N ILE A 176 83.83 -7.17 16.73
CA ILE A 176 83.01 -8.16 17.43
C ILE A 176 82.23 -8.95 16.40
N TYR A 177 82.28 -10.27 16.49
CA TYR A 177 81.47 -11.15 15.68
C TYR A 177 80.42 -11.81 16.56
N CYS A 178 79.22 -11.97 16.01
CA CYS A 178 78.22 -12.82 16.62
C CYS A 178 77.49 -13.64 15.58
N ARG A 179 76.97 -14.80 16.00
CA ARG A 179 76.32 -15.74 15.09
C ARG A 179 74.81 -15.74 15.31
N THR A 180 74.03 -15.74 14.23
CA THR A 180 72.61 -16.12 14.25
C THR A 180 72.43 -17.54 13.70
N ARG A 181 71.20 -18.07 13.66
CA ARG A 181 70.96 -19.38 13.01
C ARG A 181 71.33 -19.40 11.52
N LYS A 182 71.30 -18.26 10.83
CA LYS A 182 71.46 -18.20 9.37
C LYS A 182 72.77 -17.59 8.92
N GLU A 183 73.37 -16.72 9.73
CA GLU A 183 74.46 -15.86 9.28
C GLU A 183 75.41 -15.46 10.41
N LEU A 184 76.61 -15.02 10.01
CA LEU A 184 77.61 -14.43 10.90
C LEU A 184 77.58 -12.90 10.72
N LEU A 185 77.41 -12.19 11.83
CA LEU A 185 77.44 -10.74 11.96
C LEU A 185 78.83 -10.25 12.33
N LYS A 186 79.22 -9.08 11.80
CA LYS A 186 80.44 -8.35 12.18
C LYS A 186 80.09 -6.93 12.62
N PHE A 187 80.57 -6.54 13.79
CA PHE A 187 80.50 -5.17 14.32
C PHE A 187 81.88 -4.53 14.20
N SER A 188 81.94 -3.37 13.56
CA SER A 188 83.16 -2.55 13.56
C SER A 188 83.48 -2.10 14.98
N SER A 189 84.74 -1.78 15.25
CA SER A 189 85.22 -1.15 16.50
C SER A 189 84.39 0.07 16.91
N ASP A 190 83.75 0.73 15.94
CA ASP A 190 83.05 2.01 16.07
C ASP A 190 81.55 1.82 16.38
N GLY A 191 81.08 0.57 16.56
CA GLY A 191 79.69 0.25 16.85
C GLY A 191 78.73 0.51 15.67
N GLN A 192 79.26 0.71 14.46
CA GLN A 192 78.49 0.73 13.22
C GLN A 192 78.47 -0.66 12.60
N PHE A 193 77.29 -1.08 12.16
CA PHE A 193 77.05 -2.39 11.55
C PHE A 193 77.87 -2.56 10.27
N ALA A 194 78.67 -3.62 10.21
CA ALA A 194 79.26 -4.10 8.97
C ALA A 194 78.55 -5.40 8.56
N ARG A 195 77.90 -5.35 7.39
CA ARG A 195 77.08 -6.44 6.83
C ARG A 195 77.82 -7.79 6.70
N TYR A 196 76.98 -8.82 6.71
CA TYR A 196 77.17 -10.27 6.72
C TYR A 196 78.15 -10.89 5.72
N TYR A 197 78.65 -12.06 6.11
CA TYR A 197 79.11 -13.10 5.19
C TYR A 197 78.14 -14.28 5.20
N THR A 198 77.36 -14.39 4.13
CA THR A 198 76.75 -15.65 3.71
C THR A 198 77.65 -16.24 2.63
N PHE A 199 78.48 -17.22 3.00
CA PHE A 199 78.74 -18.28 2.04
C PHE A 199 77.41 -19.02 1.88
N ASN A 200 76.95 -19.19 0.64
CA ASN A 200 75.77 -20.00 0.38
C ASN A 200 76.15 -21.45 0.67
N ILE A 201 75.86 -21.93 1.89
CA ILE A 201 76.02 -23.34 2.28
C ILE A 201 74.70 -24.09 1.98
N GLY A 202 73.80 -23.49 1.20
CA GLY A 202 72.44 -23.97 1.00
C GLY A 202 71.53 -23.65 2.19
N THR A 203 70.62 -24.57 2.51
CA THR A 203 69.55 -24.42 3.51
C THR A 203 70.00 -24.61 4.96
N ASN A 204 71.30 -24.70 5.22
CA ASN A 204 71.81 -25.19 6.49
C ASN A 204 71.93 -24.11 7.57
N ASN A 205 71.39 -24.40 8.74
CA ASN A 205 71.54 -23.55 9.92
C ASN A 205 72.95 -23.67 10.48
N LEU A 206 73.55 -22.54 10.84
CA LEU A 206 74.78 -22.51 11.63
C LEU A 206 74.48 -23.03 13.05
N ILE A 207 75.35 -23.87 13.59
CA ILE A 207 75.26 -24.44 14.95
C ILE A 207 76.28 -23.81 15.88
N GLY A 208 77.43 -23.38 15.38
CA GLY A 208 78.51 -22.83 16.18
C GLY A 208 79.44 -21.92 15.38
N ALA A 209 80.02 -20.94 16.07
CA ALA A 209 81.10 -20.13 15.55
C ALA A 209 82.25 -20.10 16.55
N TYR A 210 83.47 -20.31 16.06
CA TYR A 210 84.67 -20.39 16.88
C TYR A 210 85.77 -19.54 16.24
N TYR A 211 86.53 -18.85 17.08
CA TYR A 211 87.66 -18.04 16.65
C TYR A 211 88.95 -18.50 17.32
N ILE A 212 89.95 -18.79 16.50
CA ILE A 212 91.28 -19.18 16.98
C ILE A 212 92.20 -17.96 16.93
N LYS A 213 92.34 -17.29 18.08
CA LYS A 213 93.14 -16.07 18.23
C LYS A 213 94.61 -16.22 17.78
N LYS A 214 95.21 -17.40 17.98
CA LYS A 214 96.62 -17.65 17.60
C LYS A 214 96.84 -17.58 16.09
N THR A 215 95.96 -18.23 15.31
CA THR A 215 96.08 -18.35 13.85
C THR A 215 95.24 -17.33 13.07
N ASN A 216 94.39 -16.55 13.76
CA ASN A 216 93.44 -15.60 13.15
C ASN A 216 92.42 -16.27 12.22
N GLU A 217 91.92 -17.45 12.63
CA GLU A 217 91.01 -18.27 11.83
C GLU A 217 89.62 -18.30 12.46
N ILE A 218 88.58 -18.10 11.63
CA ILE A 218 87.18 -18.30 12.03
C ILE A 218 86.72 -19.63 11.48
N PHE A 219 86.11 -20.43 12.36
CA PHE A 219 85.45 -21.68 12.04
C PHE A 219 83.94 -21.55 12.25
N LEU A 220 83.16 -21.92 11.24
CA LEU A 220 81.70 -21.99 11.32
C LEU A 220 81.26 -23.45 11.15
N THR A 221 80.44 -23.94 12.06
CA THR A 221 79.85 -25.28 11.98
C THR A 221 78.40 -25.19 11.54
N THR A 222 78.01 -26.07 10.62
CA THR A 222 76.62 -26.34 10.24
C THR A 222 76.25 -27.78 10.60
N ASN A 223 75.00 -28.19 10.36
CA ASN A 223 74.58 -29.59 10.50
C ASN A 223 75.37 -30.55 9.60
N GLU A 224 76.01 -30.07 8.53
CA GLU A 224 76.60 -30.91 7.49
C GLU A 224 78.09 -30.65 7.26
N GLN A 225 78.58 -29.44 7.56
CA GLN A 225 79.93 -29.00 7.15
C GLN A 225 80.60 -28.10 8.21
N LEU A 226 81.94 -28.12 8.19
CA LEU A 226 82.83 -27.20 8.91
C LEU A 226 83.49 -26.26 7.89
N ILE A 227 83.34 -24.96 8.09
CA ILE A 227 83.84 -23.92 7.19
C ILE A 227 84.93 -23.13 7.89
N LYS A 228 86.03 -22.89 7.18
CA LYS A 228 87.19 -22.14 7.66
C LYS A 228 87.43 -20.95 6.74
N PHE A 229 87.59 -19.76 7.30
CA PHE A 229 88.01 -18.57 6.56
C PHE A 229 88.81 -17.59 7.41
N TYR A 230 89.45 -16.63 6.74
CA TYR A 230 90.21 -15.55 7.36
C TYR A 230 89.42 -14.23 7.27
N PRO A 231 89.26 -13.46 8.37
CA PRO A 231 88.52 -12.19 8.35
C PRO A 231 89.02 -11.19 7.30
N GLU A 232 90.34 -11.16 7.05
CA GLU A 232 91.00 -10.24 6.13
C GLU A 232 90.82 -10.62 4.65
N SER A 233 90.43 -11.86 4.36
CA SER A 233 90.30 -12.36 2.99
C SER A 233 89.04 -11.86 2.28
N ILE A 234 88.09 -11.25 2.99
CA ILE A 234 86.87 -10.75 2.36
C ILE A 234 86.99 -9.27 1.96
N THR A 235 86.70 -8.99 0.70
CA THR A 235 86.66 -7.64 0.12
C THR A 235 85.23 -7.26 -0.30
N LEU A 236 84.85 -6.01 -0.06
CA LEU A 236 83.56 -5.46 -0.49
C LEU A 236 83.64 -5.03 -1.97
N ASN A 237 82.63 -5.36 -2.76
CA ASN A 237 82.54 -4.91 -4.14
C ASN A 237 82.03 -3.46 -4.21
N LYS A 238 82.92 -2.55 -4.61
CA LYS A 238 82.64 -1.11 -4.68
C LYS A 238 81.93 -0.64 -5.96
N THR A 239 81.68 -1.53 -6.93
CA THR A 239 81.09 -1.12 -8.22
C THR A 239 79.57 -0.96 -8.10
N PRO A 240 79.00 0.23 -8.38
CA PRO A 240 77.55 0.40 -8.45
C PRO A 240 76.98 -0.37 -9.66
N PRO A 241 75.77 -0.95 -9.57
CA PRO A 241 75.14 -1.62 -10.70
C PRO A 241 74.73 -0.62 -11.78
N GLN A 242 74.51 -1.08 -13.02
CA GLN A 242 73.83 -0.26 -14.03
C GLN A 242 72.34 -0.60 -14.07
N MET A 243 71.47 0.41 -13.98
CA MET A 243 70.02 0.21 -14.10
C MET A 243 69.58 0.17 -15.55
N VAL A 244 68.74 -0.80 -15.88
CA VAL A 244 68.16 -1.03 -17.22
C VAL A 244 66.68 -1.34 -17.10
N LEU A 245 65.86 -0.68 -17.92
CA LEU A 245 64.46 -1.04 -18.13
C LEU A 245 64.40 -2.15 -19.18
N THR A 246 63.81 -3.28 -18.82
CA THR A 246 63.86 -4.51 -19.63
C THR A 246 62.59 -4.74 -20.43
N ASP A 247 61.43 -4.37 -19.89
CA ASP A 247 60.14 -4.62 -20.53
C ASP A 247 59.09 -3.63 -20.02
N PHE A 248 58.15 -3.28 -20.89
CA PHE A 248 56.96 -2.51 -20.56
C PHE A 248 55.74 -3.31 -21.02
N LYS A 249 54.87 -3.67 -20.08
CA LYS A 249 53.71 -4.53 -20.33
C LYS A 249 52.41 -3.79 -20.12
N PHE A 250 51.48 -4.04 -21.02
CA PHE A 250 50.09 -3.62 -20.94
C PHE A 250 49.18 -4.86 -20.93
N TYR A 251 48.31 -5.01 -19.93
CA TYR A 251 47.49 -6.23 -19.71
C TYR A 251 48.26 -7.55 -19.92
N ASP A 252 49.44 -7.65 -19.30
CA ASP A 252 50.40 -8.78 -19.41
C ASP A 252 50.99 -9.07 -20.79
N LYS A 253 50.59 -8.32 -21.83
CA LYS A 253 51.24 -8.32 -23.14
C LYS A 253 52.42 -7.36 -23.11
N SER A 254 53.62 -7.88 -23.38
CA SER A 254 54.79 -7.03 -23.64
C SER A 254 54.53 -6.18 -24.87
N LEU A 255 54.86 -4.90 -24.80
CA LEU A 255 54.80 -4.00 -25.93
C LEU A 255 55.86 -4.45 -26.96
N LYS A 256 55.49 -5.38 -27.86
CA LYS A 256 56.25 -5.64 -29.08
C LYS A 256 55.89 -4.53 -30.07
N MET A 257 56.69 -3.47 -30.14
CA MET A 257 56.50 -2.45 -31.17
C MET A 257 56.93 -3.03 -32.52
N GLU A 258 56.00 -3.09 -33.48
CA GLU A 258 56.32 -3.27 -34.89
C GLU A 258 57.15 -2.07 -35.36
N LEU A 259 58.42 -2.34 -35.66
CA LEU A 259 59.38 -1.35 -36.17
C LEU A 259 59.06 -1.02 -37.63
N THR A 260 58.31 0.06 -37.87
CA THR A 260 58.39 0.77 -39.14
C THR A 260 59.75 1.47 -39.21
N ASN A 261 60.62 0.89 -40.04
CA ASN A 261 61.91 1.40 -40.50
C ASN A 261 63.08 1.45 -39.50
N SER A 262 64.00 0.51 -39.75
CA SER A 262 65.46 0.55 -39.51
C SER A 262 65.97 0.83 -38.10
N GLU A 263 66.72 -0.16 -37.61
CA GLU A 263 67.55 -0.24 -36.41
C GLU A 263 66.85 -0.75 -35.14
N ASN A 264 67.20 -2.01 -34.80
CA ASN A 264 66.82 -2.71 -33.58
C ASN A 264 67.30 -1.95 -32.35
N ILE A 265 66.40 -1.22 -31.73
CA ILE A 265 66.63 -0.57 -30.45
C ILE A 265 65.93 -1.39 -29.35
N PRO A 266 66.67 -2.01 -28.40
CA PRO A 266 66.07 -2.61 -27.21
C PRO A 266 65.34 -1.54 -26.38
N ALA A 267 64.39 -1.95 -25.52
CA ALA A 267 63.57 -1.09 -24.63
C ALA A 267 64.35 -0.12 -23.71
N ASN A 268 65.68 -0.14 -23.77
CA ASN A 268 66.62 0.72 -23.07
C ASN A 268 66.71 2.16 -23.63
N ILE A 269 65.94 2.54 -24.66
CA ILE A 269 66.03 3.84 -25.36
C ILE A 269 64.70 4.64 -25.39
N LEU A 270 63.57 4.04 -25.00
CA LEU A 270 62.32 4.79 -24.91
C LEU A 270 62.39 5.72 -23.70
N LYS A 271 62.57 7.02 -23.95
CA LYS A 271 62.46 8.06 -22.91
C LYS A 271 61.02 8.45 -22.64
N VAL A 272 60.11 8.23 -23.60
CA VAL A 272 58.70 8.63 -23.54
C VAL A 272 57.81 7.52 -24.08
N VAL A 273 56.72 7.22 -23.39
CA VAL A 273 55.67 6.29 -23.82
C VAL A 273 54.33 7.03 -23.78
N GLU A 274 53.68 7.11 -24.94
CA GLU A 274 52.32 7.65 -25.05
C GLU A 274 51.30 6.51 -24.98
N LEU A 275 50.30 6.66 -24.11
CA LEU A 275 49.28 5.69 -23.81
C LEU A 275 47.90 6.29 -24.09
N GLU A 276 47.03 5.50 -24.69
CA GLU A 276 45.62 5.85 -24.80
C GLU A 276 44.93 5.81 -23.42
N HIS A 277 43.78 6.48 -23.27
CA HIS A 277 43.11 6.56 -21.96
C HIS A 277 42.78 5.18 -21.35
N TYR A 278 42.43 4.20 -22.18
CA TYR A 278 42.12 2.83 -21.73
C TYR A 278 43.40 2.05 -21.35
N GLN A 279 44.58 2.60 -21.63
CA GLN A 279 45.87 1.99 -21.34
C GLN A 279 46.47 2.43 -20.00
N ASN A 280 45.62 2.56 -18.98
CA ASN A 280 45.99 3.09 -17.67
C ASN A 280 46.52 2.04 -16.67
N ASP A 281 46.59 0.77 -17.09
CA ASP A 281 47.14 -0.36 -16.34
C ASP A 281 48.41 -0.88 -17.01
N PHE A 282 49.58 -0.59 -16.43
CA PHE A 282 50.85 -1.03 -17.01
C PHE A 282 51.84 -1.54 -15.97
N THR A 283 52.84 -2.27 -16.45
CA THR A 283 53.86 -2.90 -15.63
C THR A 283 55.24 -2.68 -16.24
N ILE A 284 56.16 -2.15 -15.44
CA ILE A 284 57.53 -1.85 -15.83
C ILE A 284 58.45 -2.87 -15.18
N LYS A 285 59.29 -3.54 -15.99
CA LYS A 285 60.32 -4.44 -15.51
C LYS A 285 61.68 -3.80 -15.59
N PHE A 286 62.47 -3.92 -14.54
CA PHE A 286 63.80 -3.31 -14.44
C PHE A 286 64.82 -4.29 -13.85
N VAL A 287 66.09 -4.09 -14.16
CA VAL A 287 67.18 -4.90 -13.63
C VAL A 287 68.41 -4.05 -13.33
N ALA A 288 69.09 -4.42 -12.25
CA ALA A 288 70.40 -3.92 -11.87
C ALA A 288 71.43 -4.91 -12.42
N LEU A 289 72.25 -4.48 -13.37
CA LEU A 289 73.29 -5.31 -13.97
C LEU A 289 74.48 -5.45 -13.01
N HIS A 290 74.42 -6.47 -12.15
CA HIS A 290 75.50 -6.89 -11.26
C HIS A 290 75.41 -8.40 -11.01
N TYR A 291 76.49 -9.12 -11.30
CA TYR A 291 76.48 -10.58 -11.50
C TYR A 291 76.94 -11.39 -10.28
N THR A 292 77.53 -10.75 -9.27
CA THR A 292 78.15 -11.48 -8.13
C THR A 292 77.11 -12.24 -7.31
N LYS A 293 76.01 -11.57 -6.95
CA LYS A 293 74.82 -12.17 -6.32
C LYS A 293 73.56 -11.42 -6.76
N PRO A 294 72.98 -11.77 -7.92
CA PRO A 294 71.87 -11.02 -8.51
C PRO A 294 70.58 -11.02 -7.68
N GLU A 295 70.42 -11.99 -6.78
CA GLU A 295 69.25 -12.13 -5.89
C GLU A 295 69.29 -11.17 -4.70
N ASP A 296 70.48 -10.74 -4.29
CA ASP A 296 70.69 -9.83 -3.14
C ASP A 296 70.68 -8.34 -3.55
N ASN A 297 70.47 -8.04 -4.82
CA ASN A 297 70.35 -6.67 -5.30
C ASN A 297 69.09 -6.01 -4.73
N ARG A 298 69.17 -4.71 -4.45
CA ARG A 298 68.02 -3.94 -3.95
C ARG A 298 67.62 -2.88 -4.97
N TYR A 299 66.36 -2.49 -4.94
CA TYR A 299 65.77 -1.54 -5.87
C TYR A 299 64.95 -0.50 -5.11
N LYS A 300 64.95 0.74 -5.59
CA LYS A 300 63.96 1.75 -5.21
C LYS A 300 63.34 2.35 -6.45
N TYR A 301 62.03 2.50 -6.50
CA TYR A 301 61.35 3.19 -7.60
C TYR A 301 60.30 4.17 -7.12
N ILE A 302 59.95 5.13 -7.98
CA ILE A 302 58.88 6.11 -7.75
C ILE A 302 58.24 6.49 -9.08
N LEU A 303 56.93 6.72 -9.08
CA LEU A 303 56.22 7.36 -10.19
C LEU A 303 55.79 8.78 -9.77
N HIS A 304 56.51 9.79 -10.27
CA HIS A 304 56.18 11.20 -10.01
C HIS A 304 54.79 11.54 -10.55
N ASN A 305 54.06 12.41 -9.83
CA ASN A 305 52.64 12.72 -10.02
C ASN A 305 51.66 11.57 -9.68
N TYR A 306 52.13 10.51 -9.00
CA TYR A 306 51.30 9.43 -8.46
C TYR A 306 51.73 9.00 -7.05
N ASP A 307 53.02 8.71 -6.86
CA ASP A 307 53.60 8.28 -5.59
C ASP A 307 54.13 9.48 -4.77
N GLU A 308 53.92 9.47 -3.45
CA GLU A 308 54.50 10.47 -2.53
C GLU A 308 55.89 10.08 -1.98
N LYS A 309 56.22 8.77 -1.98
CA LYS A 309 57.45 8.21 -1.39
C LYS A 309 58.05 7.12 -2.30
N TRP A 310 59.36 6.88 -2.14
CA TRP A 310 60.05 5.79 -2.82
C TRP A 310 59.62 4.42 -2.29
N HIS A 311 59.35 3.49 -3.21
CA HIS A 311 59.07 2.09 -2.89
C HIS A 311 60.37 1.28 -2.93
N GLU A 312 60.71 0.59 -1.84
CA GLU A 312 61.90 -0.28 -1.78
C GLU A 312 61.54 -1.75 -1.99
N THR A 313 62.31 -2.46 -2.81
CA THR A 313 62.13 -3.90 -3.07
C THR A 313 63.48 -4.61 -3.19
N THR A 314 63.54 -5.88 -2.77
CA THR A 314 64.74 -6.73 -2.86
C THR A 314 64.63 -7.71 -4.04
N HIS A 315 63.53 -8.47 -4.09
CA HIS A 315 63.38 -9.56 -5.07
C HIS A 315 62.46 -9.19 -6.25
N ASN A 316 61.60 -8.19 -6.07
CA ASN A 316 60.61 -7.80 -7.07
C ASN A 316 61.19 -6.80 -8.07
N ARG A 317 61.51 -7.29 -9.27
CA ARG A 317 62.03 -6.52 -10.41
C ARG A 317 60.94 -5.88 -11.26
N ILE A 318 59.77 -5.64 -10.65
CA ILE A 318 58.53 -5.30 -11.34
C ILE A 318 57.83 -4.18 -10.56
N ALA A 319 57.55 -3.06 -11.21
CA ALA A 319 56.64 -2.02 -10.72
C ALA A 319 55.34 -2.11 -11.51
N LYS A 320 54.22 -2.29 -10.80
CA LYS A 320 52.88 -2.37 -11.40
C LYS A 320 52.07 -1.16 -10.97
N PHE A 321 51.49 -0.48 -11.94
CA PHE A 321 50.60 0.66 -11.73
C PHE A 321 49.26 0.37 -12.38
N THR A 322 48.18 0.70 -11.69
CA THR A 322 46.82 0.42 -12.14
C THR A 322 45.95 1.65 -11.97
N ASN A 323 45.04 1.84 -12.93
CA ASN A 323 44.01 2.86 -12.95
C ASN A 323 44.54 4.29 -12.77
N LEU A 324 45.62 4.61 -13.49
CA LEU A 324 46.16 5.96 -13.54
C LEU A 324 45.21 6.92 -14.29
N SER A 325 45.14 8.16 -13.81
CA SER A 325 44.42 9.23 -14.50
C SER A 325 45.13 9.65 -15.78
N TYR A 326 44.44 10.38 -16.67
CA TYR A 326 45.11 11.02 -17.80
C TYR A 326 46.07 12.11 -17.29
N GLY A 327 47.25 12.22 -17.88
CA GLY A 327 48.30 13.11 -17.38
C GLY A 327 49.71 12.70 -17.81
N LYS A 328 50.69 13.47 -17.35
CA LYS A 328 52.12 13.20 -17.55
C LYS A 328 52.74 12.68 -16.27
N TYR A 329 53.43 11.55 -16.36
CA TYR A 329 54.08 10.86 -15.26
C TYR A 329 55.55 10.63 -15.59
N LEU A 330 56.41 10.61 -14.57
CA LEU A 330 57.84 10.29 -14.72
C LEU A 330 58.18 9.14 -13.76
N PHE A 331 58.54 7.99 -14.31
CA PHE A 331 59.01 6.85 -13.55
C PHE A 331 60.52 6.92 -13.36
N GLU A 332 61.00 6.69 -12.14
CA GLU A 332 62.43 6.61 -11.83
C GLU A 332 62.74 5.35 -11.02
N VAL A 333 63.87 4.69 -11.31
CA VAL A 333 64.34 3.53 -10.55
C VAL A 333 65.85 3.56 -10.31
N LEU A 334 66.22 3.23 -9.07
CA LEU A 334 67.58 3.09 -8.56
C LEU A 334 67.85 1.64 -8.15
N GLY A 335 69.10 1.19 -8.25
CA GLY A 335 69.53 -0.15 -7.84
C GLY A 335 70.71 -0.10 -6.88
N ALA A 336 70.80 -1.05 -5.97
CA ALA A 336 71.97 -1.31 -5.16
C ALA A 336 72.52 -2.70 -5.44
N ASN A 337 73.84 -2.83 -5.43
CA ASN A 337 74.48 -4.15 -5.48
C ASN A 337 74.24 -4.93 -4.17
N CYS A 338 74.67 -6.21 -4.13
CA CYS A 338 74.59 -7.07 -2.94
C CYS A 338 75.21 -6.46 -1.68
N ASP A 339 76.26 -5.63 -1.84
CA ASP A 339 76.95 -4.98 -0.73
C ASP A 339 76.25 -3.66 -0.28
N GLY A 340 75.23 -3.23 -1.03
CA GLY A 340 74.38 -2.08 -0.72
C GLY A 340 74.91 -0.74 -1.20
N ILE A 341 75.70 -0.74 -2.27
CA ILE A 341 76.13 0.47 -2.97
C ILE A 341 75.10 0.81 -4.03
N TRP A 342 74.48 1.97 -3.87
CA TRP A 342 73.43 2.47 -4.75
C TRP A 342 74.00 3.10 -6.03
N THR A 343 73.22 3.03 -7.09
CA THR A 343 73.47 3.75 -8.34
C THR A 343 73.35 5.26 -8.16
N ASN A 344 74.26 6.02 -8.76
CA ASN A 344 74.19 7.50 -8.76
C ASN A 344 73.28 8.06 -9.87
N LYS A 345 72.96 7.25 -10.89
CA LYS A 345 72.09 7.65 -12.02
C LYS A 345 70.86 6.74 -12.05
N PRO A 346 69.64 7.27 -11.83
CA PRO A 346 68.41 6.50 -12.00
C PRO A 346 68.14 6.20 -13.47
N ALA A 347 67.46 5.08 -13.75
CA ALA A 347 66.82 4.88 -15.05
C ALA A 347 65.44 5.55 -15.02
N THR A 348 65.13 6.34 -16.05
CA THR A 348 63.91 7.16 -16.09
C THR A 348 63.05 6.84 -17.32
N LEU A 349 61.73 6.98 -17.18
CA LEU A 349 60.75 6.77 -18.25
C LEU A 349 59.59 7.77 -18.11
N GLU A 350 59.38 8.64 -19.09
CA GLU A 350 58.23 9.54 -19.17
C GLU A 350 57.01 8.80 -19.75
N ILE A 351 55.84 8.96 -19.14
CA ILE A 351 54.61 8.26 -19.49
C ILE A 351 53.50 9.30 -19.64
N ILE A 352 52.87 9.37 -20.81
CA ILE A 352 51.81 10.32 -21.11
C ILE A 352 50.53 9.53 -21.37
N ILE A 353 49.53 9.68 -20.51
CA ILE A 353 48.20 9.08 -20.70
C ILE A 353 47.26 10.13 -21.27
N ASN A 354 46.78 9.91 -22.49
CA ASN A 354 45.86 10.82 -23.18
C ASN A 354 44.48 10.86 -22.50
N PRO A 355 43.79 12.02 -22.51
CA PRO A 355 42.43 12.13 -21.98
C PRO A 355 41.47 11.29 -22.83
N PRO A 356 40.42 10.73 -22.22
CA PRO A 356 39.39 10.02 -22.98
C PRO A 356 38.67 10.95 -23.93
N TRP A 357 38.13 10.38 -25.01
CA TRP A 357 37.38 11.15 -26.02
C TRP A 357 36.21 11.94 -25.40
N TRP A 358 35.55 11.43 -24.35
CA TRP A 358 34.43 12.11 -23.68
C TRP A 358 34.82 13.32 -22.81
N LEU A 359 36.12 13.56 -22.56
CA LEU A 359 36.67 14.72 -21.86
C LEU A 359 37.37 15.72 -22.82
N THR A 360 37.24 15.53 -24.12
CA THR A 360 37.80 16.44 -25.12
C THR A 360 36.93 17.68 -25.32
N TRP A 361 37.52 18.78 -25.79
CA TRP A 361 36.81 20.04 -26.02
C TRP A 361 35.61 19.88 -26.99
N TRP A 362 35.73 19.03 -28.00
CA TRP A 362 34.65 18.79 -28.96
C TRP A 362 33.53 17.91 -28.36
N ALA A 363 33.83 16.98 -27.44
CA ALA A 363 32.80 16.24 -26.73
C ALA A 363 31.94 17.17 -25.85
N TYR A 364 32.56 18.16 -25.19
CA TYR A 364 31.83 19.20 -24.46
C TYR A 364 30.90 20.03 -25.37
N THR A 365 31.33 20.33 -26.61
CA THR A 365 30.44 21.00 -27.57
C THR A 365 29.24 20.14 -27.97
N ILE A 366 29.42 18.82 -28.11
CA ILE A 366 28.31 17.88 -28.38
C ILE A 366 27.36 17.82 -27.18
N TYR A 367 27.87 17.75 -25.94
CA TYR A 367 27.03 17.76 -24.74
C TYR A 367 26.20 19.03 -24.63
N ALA A 368 26.78 20.20 -24.92
CA ALA A 368 26.06 21.46 -24.90
C ALA A 368 24.91 21.47 -25.92
N ILE A 369 25.14 21.00 -27.15
CA ILE A 369 24.11 20.88 -28.19
C ILE A 369 23.02 19.89 -27.77
N LEU A 370 23.41 18.75 -27.22
CA LEU A 370 22.47 17.70 -26.82
C LEU A 370 21.59 18.18 -25.66
N ILE A 371 22.15 18.87 -24.67
CA ILE A 371 21.39 19.52 -23.59
C ILE A 371 20.43 20.58 -24.15
N LEU A 372 20.86 21.42 -25.08
CA LEU A 372 20.00 22.43 -25.71
C LEU A 372 18.84 21.79 -26.48
N SER A 373 19.11 20.69 -27.18
CA SER A 373 18.09 19.92 -27.91
C SER A 373 17.07 19.26 -26.96
N ILE A 374 17.53 18.71 -25.82
CA ILE A 374 16.63 18.16 -24.80
C ILE A 374 15.78 19.27 -24.19
N LEU A 375 16.37 20.42 -23.84
CA LEU A 375 15.62 21.55 -23.28
C LEU A 375 14.57 22.09 -24.26
N THR A 376 14.90 22.19 -25.54
CA THR A 376 13.93 22.61 -26.58
C THR A 376 12.84 21.57 -26.80
N ILE A 377 13.16 20.27 -26.83
CA ILE A 377 12.16 19.19 -26.90
C ILE A 377 11.24 19.23 -25.67
N VAL A 378 11.79 19.31 -24.46
CA VAL A 378 11.01 19.41 -23.21
C VAL A 378 10.12 20.64 -23.23
N TRP A 379 10.63 21.79 -23.69
CA TRP A 379 9.85 23.01 -23.84
C TRP A 379 8.70 22.84 -24.85
N ILE A 380 8.95 22.23 -26.02
CA ILE A 380 7.92 21.92 -27.03
C ILE A 380 6.86 20.94 -26.47
N LEU A 381 7.28 19.90 -25.76
CA LEU A 381 6.37 18.92 -25.15
C LEU A 381 5.52 19.56 -24.04
N GLN A 382 6.12 20.41 -23.20
CA GLN A 382 5.40 21.20 -22.18
C GLN A 382 4.36 22.11 -22.84
N MET A 383 4.74 22.86 -23.86
CA MET A 383 3.83 23.75 -24.59
C MET A 383 2.68 22.99 -25.26
N ARG A 384 2.96 21.82 -25.87
CA ARG A 384 1.92 20.93 -26.41
C ARG A 384 0.98 20.43 -25.33
N ARG A 385 1.50 20.00 -24.18
CA ARG A 385 0.69 19.52 -23.05
C ARG A 385 -0.23 20.62 -22.50
N ILE A 386 0.29 21.84 -22.36
CA ILE A 386 -0.49 23.01 -21.93
C ILE A 386 -1.60 23.31 -22.94
N ARG A 387 -1.29 23.31 -24.24
CA ARG A 387 -2.26 23.58 -25.32
C ARG A 387 -3.40 22.56 -25.34
N ILE A 388 -3.06 21.26 -25.28
CA ILE A 388 -4.04 20.16 -25.24
C ILE A 388 -4.92 20.25 -23.99
N LYS A 389 -4.33 20.56 -22.82
CA LYS A 389 -5.09 20.72 -21.57
C LYS A 389 -6.07 21.88 -21.64
N ASN A 390 -5.68 22.98 -22.29
CA ASN A 390 -6.56 24.14 -22.47
C ASN A 390 -7.69 23.85 -23.47
N GLU A 391 -7.42 23.15 -24.56
CA GLU A 391 -8.44 22.71 -25.51
C GLU A 391 -9.45 21.74 -24.87
N LEU A 392 -8.97 20.77 -24.08
CA LEU A 392 -9.83 19.84 -23.35
C LEU A 392 -10.71 20.59 -22.34
N LYS A 393 -10.15 21.50 -21.56
CA LYS A 393 -10.92 22.33 -20.62
C LYS A 393 -11.99 23.15 -21.31
N MET A 394 -11.71 23.72 -22.48
CA MET A 394 -12.69 24.50 -23.22
C MET A 394 -13.83 23.60 -23.73
N LYS A 395 -13.52 22.41 -24.25
CA LYS A 395 -14.53 21.43 -24.67
C LYS A 395 -15.39 20.94 -23.51
N GLU A 396 -14.78 20.67 -22.36
CA GLU A 396 -15.50 20.29 -21.13
C GLU A 396 -16.44 21.40 -20.68
N PHE A 397 -15.98 22.66 -20.73
CA PHE A 397 -16.80 23.82 -20.39
C PHE A 397 -17.97 24.01 -21.36
N GLU A 398 -17.76 23.88 -22.66
CA GLU A 398 -18.83 23.93 -23.67
C GLU A 398 -19.87 22.82 -23.45
N ALA A 399 -19.43 21.58 -23.21
CA ALA A 399 -20.32 20.46 -22.95
C ALA A 399 -21.11 20.64 -21.65
N ALA A 400 -20.48 21.16 -20.60
CA ALA A 400 -21.14 21.47 -19.34
C ALA A 400 -22.22 22.56 -19.54
N LYS A 401 -21.90 23.61 -20.30
CA LYS A 401 -22.84 24.71 -20.59
C LYS A 401 -24.01 24.25 -21.45
N LEU A 402 -23.79 23.38 -22.42
CA LEU A 402 -24.86 22.78 -23.22
C LEU A 402 -25.80 21.93 -22.36
N LYS A 403 -25.23 21.11 -21.48
CA LYS A 403 -26.00 20.29 -20.53
C LYS A 403 -26.79 21.14 -19.54
N GLU A 404 -26.23 22.26 -19.09
CA GLU A 404 -26.91 23.23 -18.23
C GLU A 404 -28.13 23.84 -18.93
N VAL A 405 -27.99 24.25 -20.19
CA VAL A 405 -29.09 24.77 -21.00
C VAL A 405 -30.20 23.73 -21.20
N ASP A 406 -29.84 22.48 -21.51
CA ASP A 406 -30.82 21.39 -21.66
C ASP A 406 -31.57 21.08 -20.35
N GLN A 407 -30.86 21.13 -19.22
CA GLN A 407 -31.46 20.95 -17.91
C GLN A 407 -32.40 22.12 -17.55
N MET A 408 -32.00 23.37 -17.83
CA MET A 408 -32.85 24.55 -17.63
C MET A 408 -34.12 24.47 -18.49
N LYS A 409 -33.99 24.08 -19.76
CA LYS A 409 -35.14 23.87 -20.66
C LYS A 409 -36.09 22.80 -20.12
N SER A 410 -35.56 21.67 -19.65
CA SER A 410 -36.36 20.59 -19.07
C SER A 410 -37.10 21.02 -17.79
N ASN A 411 -36.40 21.72 -16.89
CA ASN A 411 -36.98 22.23 -15.64
C ASN A 411 -38.07 23.28 -15.92
N PHE A 412 -37.86 24.15 -16.91
CA PHE A 412 -38.84 25.16 -17.32
C PHE A 412 -40.17 24.52 -17.75
N PHE A 413 -40.13 23.46 -18.58
CA PHE A 413 -41.35 22.76 -18.98
C PHE A 413 -42.04 22.01 -17.82
N ALA A 414 -41.26 21.43 -16.91
CA ALA A 414 -41.80 20.79 -15.72
C ALA A 414 -42.52 21.78 -14.80
N ASN A 415 -41.92 22.96 -14.57
CA ASN A 415 -42.50 24.02 -13.74
C ASN A 415 -43.77 24.59 -14.37
N ILE A 416 -43.77 24.85 -15.68
CA ILE A 416 -44.95 25.32 -16.41
C ILE A 416 -46.11 24.32 -16.31
N SER A 417 -45.83 23.02 -16.40
CA SER A 417 -46.87 22.00 -16.21
C SER A 417 -47.49 22.08 -14.82
N HIS A 418 -46.68 22.34 -13.80
CA HIS A 418 -47.16 22.45 -12.43
C HIS A 418 -48.06 23.68 -12.28
N GLU A 419 -47.58 24.84 -12.72
CA GLU A 419 -48.33 26.10 -12.64
C GLU A 419 -49.65 26.08 -13.41
N PHE A 420 -49.77 25.29 -14.47
CA PHE A 420 -51.06 25.13 -15.15
C PHE A 420 -51.99 24.06 -14.53
N ARG A 421 -51.46 23.02 -13.87
CA ARG A 421 -52.30 21.95 -13.26
C ARG A 421 -53.00 22.42 -11.99
N THR A 422 -52.36 23.26 -11.18
CA THR A 422 -52.93 23.80 -9.93
C THR A 422 -54.23 24.57 -10.16
N PRO A 423 -54.29 25.61 -11.02
CA PRO A 423 -55.54 26.33 -11.29
C PRO A 423 -56.60 25.44 -11.95
N LEU A 424 -56.20 24.46 -12.78
CA LEU A 424 -57.16 23.52 -13.37
C LEU A 424 -57.77 22.57 -12.34
N THR A 425 -57.02 22.18 -11.30
CA THR A 425 -57.55 21.38 -10.17
C THR A 425 -58.61 22.17 -9.40
N LEU A 426 -58.30 23.44 -9.10
CA LEU A 426 -59.19 24.37 -8.40
C LEU A 426 -60.40 24.80 -9.24
N ILE A 427 -60.36 24.68 -10.58
CA ILE A 427 -61.52 24.90 -11.46
C ILE A 427 -62.35 23.62 -11.61
N LYS A 428 -61.71 22.47 -11.82
CA LYS A 428 -62.38 21.19 -12.10
C LYS A 428 -63.21 20.70 -10.91
N GLY A 429 -62.63 20.68 -9.71
CA GLY A 429 -63.27 20.13 -8.50
C GLY A 429 -64.59 20.84 -8.13
N PRO A 430 -64.61 22.18 -8.02
CA PRO A 430 -65.84 22.92 -7.75
C PRO A 430 -66.91 22.75 -8.82
N ILE A 431 -66.54 22.68 -10.11
CA ILE A 431 -67.50 22.48 -11.20
C ILE A 431 -68.11 21.08 -11.16
N GLU A 432 -67.32 20.03 -10.90
CA GLU A 432 -67.84 18.66 -10.78
C GLU A 432 -68.83 18.56 -9.60
N ARG A 433 -68.54 19.23 -8.49
CA ARG A 433 -69.47 19.35 -7.36
C ARG A 433 -70.72 20.16 -7.71
N MET A 434 -70.60 21.27 -8.41
CA MET A 434 -71.74 22.06 -8.89
C MET A 434 -72.63 21.25 -9.85
N ILE A 435 -72.06 20.40 -10.71
CA ILE A 435 -72.85 19.49 -11.57
C ILE A 435 -73.61 18.43 -10.76
N TYR A 436 -73.03 17.97 -9.64
CA TYR A 436 -73.62 16.97 -8.75
C TYR A 436 -74.73 17.55 -7.86
N ASP A 437 -74.53 18.76 -7.32
CA ASP A 437 -75.47 19.43 -6.42
C ASP A 437 -76.60 20.23 -7.16
N GLU A 438 -76.44 20.52 -8.46
CA GLU A 438 -77.37 21.39 -9.22
C GLU A 438 -78.56 20.63 -9.85
N LYS A 439 -79.77 21.15 -9.60
CA LYS A 439 -81.04 20.56 -10.09
C LYS A 439 -81.55 21.20 -11.39
N LYS A 440 -81.08 22.40 -11.78
CA LYS A 440 -81.52 23.09 -13.02
C LYS A 440 -80.68 22.72 -14.25
N THR A 441 -81.36 22.36 -15.35
CA THR A 441 -80.76 21.86 -16.59
C THR A 441 -79.86 22.87 -17.31
N GLU A 442 -80.24 24.14 -17.38
CA GLU A 442 -79.45 25.19 -18.09
C GLU A 442 -78.09 25.48 -17.45
N ARG A 443 -78.03 25.60 -16.11
CA ARG A 443 -76.75 25.82 -15.40
C ARG A 443 -75.84 24.60 -15.46
N LYS A 444 -76.44 23.40 -15.46
CA LYS A 444 -75.71 22.13 -15.66
C LYS A 444 -75.03 22.08 -17.02
N GLU A 445 -75.65 22.60 -18.08
CA GLU A 445 -75.02 22.71 -19.41
C GLU A 445 -73.86 23.71 -19.42
N VAL A 446 -73.99 24.86 -18.73
CA VAL A 446 -72.87 25.82 -18.57
C VAL A 446 -71.71 25.18 -17.80
N TYR A 447 -71.98 24.47 -16.69
CA TYR A 447 -70.95 23.77 -15.92
C TYR A 447 -70.28 22.64 -16.72
N LYS A 448 -71.05 21.87 -17.51
CA LYS A 448 -70.50 20.90 -18.45
C LYS A 448 -69.60 21.54 -19.51
N MET A 449 -69.97 22.73 -20.01
CA MET A 449 -69.16 23.47 -20.99
C MET A 449 -67.82 23.93 -20.38
N ILE A 450 -67.84 24.48 -19.16
CA ILE A 450 -66.59 24.88 -18.48
C ILE A 450 -65.74 23.63 -18.20
N LEU A 451 -66.33 22.55 -17.70
CA LEU A 451 -65.63 21.27 -17.48
C LEU A 451 -65.01 20.72 -18.77
N LYS A 452 -65.72 20.81 -19.90
CA LYS A 452 -65.23 20.39 -21.23
C LYS A 452 -64.01 21.21 -21.64
N ASN A 453 -64.03 22.53 -21.44
CA ASN A 453 -62.89 23.40 -21.74
C ASN A 453 -61.70 23.16 -20.80
N THR A 454 -61.95 22.96 -19.50
CA THR A 454 -60.93 22.56 -18.51
C THR A 454 -60.26 21.24 -18.90
N LYS A 455 -61.04 20.24 -19.33
CA LYS A 455 -60.52 18.96 -19.84
C LYS A 455 -59.69 19.13 -21.12
N LYS A 456 -60.15 19.98 -22.05
CA LYS A 456 -59.41 20.31 -23.27
C LYS A 456 -58.06 20.97 -22.96
N LEU A 457 -58.02 21.91 -22.03
CA LEU A 457 -56.80 22.61 -21.63
C LEU A 457 -55.79 21.64 -20.98
N LEU A 458 -56.28 20.75 -20.11
CA LEU A 458 -55.48 19.69 -19.51
C LEU A 458 -54.88 18.75 -20.56
N GLN A 459 -55.65 18.39 -21.59
CA GLN A 459 -55.17 17.57 -22.70
C GLN A 459 -54.02 18.25 -23.46
N LEU A 460 -54.13 19.55 -23.74
CA LEU A 460 -53.09 20.30 -24.46
C LEU A 460 -51.79 20.40 -23.67
N ILE A 461 -51.88 20.59 -22.35
CA ILE A 461 -50.72 20.58 -21.47
C ILE A 461 -50.05 19.21 -21.50
N ASN A 462 -50.83 18.14 -21.44
CA ASN A 462 -50.28 16.78 -21.50
C ASN A 462 -49.62 16.48 -22.85
N GLU A 463 -50.20 16.91 -23.98
CA GLU A 463 -49.58 16.76 -25.31
C GLU A 463 -48.25 17.52 -25.43
N LEU A 464 -48.16 18.70 -24.84
CA LEU A 464 -46.92 19.48 -24.80
C LEU A 464 -45.84 18.83 -23.93
N LEU A 465 -46.25 18.18 -22.83
CA LEU A 465 -45.34 17.45 -21.96
C LEU A 465 -44.86 16.13 -22.55
N ASP A 466 -45.74 15.39 -23.23
CA ASP A 466 -45.37 14.19 -23.97
C ASP A 466 -44.27 14.53 -25.00
N LEU A 467 -44.40 15.66 -25.70
CA LEU A 467 -43.40 16.15 -26.64
C LEU A 467 -42.08 16.55 -25.95
N SER A 468 -42.14 17.23 -24.81
CA SER A 468 -40.96 17.58 -24.00
C SER A 468 -40.20 16.35 -23.48
N LYS A 469 -40.92 15.32 -23.03
CA LYS A 469 -40.33 14.04 -22.58
C LYS A 469 -39.65 13.29 -23.71
N LEU A 470 -40.21 13.35 -24.91
CA LEU A 470 -39.68 12.74 -26.12
C LEU A 470 -38.36 13.40 -26.53
N GLU A 471 -38.30 14.75 -26.54
CA GLU A 471 -37.05 15.50 -26.79
C GLU A 471 -35.95 15.20 -25.79
N ALA A 472 -36.31 15.05 -24.51
CA ALA A 472 -35.36 14.73 -23.45
C ALA A 472 -34.90 13.26 -23.48
N GLY A 473 -35.40 12.44 -24.42
CA GLY A 473 -35.11 11.01 -24.51
C GLY A 473 -35.64 10.18 -23.35
N LYS A 474 -36.57 10.72 -22.56
CA LYS A 474 -37.11 10.10 -21.34
C LYS A 474 -38.37 9.25 -21.60
N MET A 475 -38.96 9.34 -22.79
CA MET A 475 -40.13 8.56 -23.15
C MET A 475 -39.73 7.15 -23.57
N LYS A 476 -40.07 6.15 -22.75
CA LYS A 476 -39.79 4.74 -23.02
C LYS A 476 -40.94 4.08 -23.79
N LEU A 477 -40.59 3.12 -24.63
CA LEU A 477 -41.54 2.33 -25.42
C LEU A 477 -41.85 1.02 -24.66
N CYS A 478 -43.13 0.74 -24.43
CA CYS A 478 -43.58 -0.47 -23.74
C CYS A 478 -44.28 -1.38 -24.76
N VAL A 479 -43.50 -2.22 -25.43
CA VAL A 479 -43.99 -2.97 -26.59
C VAL A 479 -44.55 -4.32 -26.17
N GLY A 480 -45.78 -4.62 -26.60
CA GLY A 480 -46.39 -5.93 -26.48
C GLY A 480 -46.77 -6.53 -27.83
N LYS A 481 -47.01 -7.83 -27.85
CA LYS A 481 -47.39 -8.59 -29.06
C LYS A 481 -48.92 -8.58 -29.22
N TYR A 482 -49.42 -7.86 -30.21
CA TYR A 482 -50.86 -7.65 -30.39
C TYR A 482 -51.32 -7.79 -31.84
N ASP A 483 -52.62 -8.02 -32.04
CA ASP A 483 -53.25 -7.99 -33.35
C ASP A 483 -53.60 -6.55 -33.75
N ILE A 484 -52.86 -6.01 -34.72
CA ILE A 484 -53.05 -4.64 -35.19
C ILE A 484 -54.38 -4.48 -35.95
N VAL A 485 -54.88 -5.53 -36.61
CA VAL A 485 -56.10 -5.46 -37.41
C VAL A 485 -57.32 -5.27 -36.52
N SER A 486 -57.48 -6.12 -35.50
CA SER A 486 -58.55 -5.99 -34.51
C SER A 486 -58.44 -4.68 -33.73
N PHE A 487 -57.21 -4.28 -33.38
CA PHE A 487 -56.96 -3.02 -32.68
C PHE A 487 -57.37 -1.79 -33.49
N THR A 488 -56.91 -1.64 -34.73
CA THR A 488 -57.28 -0.51 -35.60
C THR A 488 -58.78 -0.50 -35.85
N LYS A 489 -59.43 -1.65 -36.08
CA LYS A 489 -60.90 -1.73 -36.19
C LYS A 489 -61.59 -1.19 -34.94
N GLY A 490 -61.13 -1.57 -33.74
CA GLY A 490 -61.66 -1.06 -32.47
C GLY A 490 -61.53 0.46 -32.34
N VAL A 491 -60.36 1.01 -32.67
CA VAL A 491 -60.13 2.46 -32.65
C VAL A 491 -61.04 3.17 -33.66
N VAL A 492 -61.09 2.72 -34.92
CA VAL A 492 -61.93 3.33 -35.96
C VAL A 492 -63.42 3.29 -35.60
N MET A 493 -63.90 2.17 -35.00
CA MET A 493 -65.30 2.05 -34.59
C MET A 493 -65.70 3.06 -33.52
N SER A 494 -64.78 3.49 -32.66
CA SER A 494 -65.07 4.56 -31.68
C SER A 494 -65.39 5.91 -32.33
N PHE A 495 -64.95 6.13 -33.58
CA PHE A 495 -65.24 7.33 -34.37
C PHE A 495 -66.45 7.17 -35.31
N LYS A 496 -67.06 5.99 -35.40
CA LYS A 496 -68.16 5.71 -36.34
C LYS A 496 -69.37 6.62 -36.10
N SER A 497 -69.81 6.77 -34.85
CA SER A 497 -70.94 7.63 -34.51
C SER A 497 -70.66 9.10 -34.84
N LEU A 498 -69.42 9.56 -34.66
CA LEU A 498 -69.01 10.93 -35.01
C LEU A 498 -68.99 11.12 -36.53
N ALA A 499 -68.50 10.13 -37.29
CA ALA A 499 -68.52 10.16 -38.75
C ALA A 499 -69.96 10.19 -39.29
N GLU A 500 -70.86 9.36 -38.74
CA GLU A 500 -72.28 9.33 -39.09
C GLU A 500 -72.98 10.67 -38.81
N SER A 501 -72.68 11.31 -37.67
CA SER A 501 -73.22 12.64 -37.34
C SER A 501 -72.80 13.75 -38.32
N LYS A 502 -71.74 13.53 -39.10
CA LYS A 502 -71.23 14.44 -40.13
C LYS A 502 -71.52 13.96 -41.57
N GLU A 503 -72.34 12.91 -41.73
CA GLU A 503 -72.60 12.25 -43.02
C GLU A 503 -71.32 11.76 -43.75
N ILE A 504 -70.24 11.42 -43.03
CA ILE A 504 -68.98 10.94 -43.63
C ILE A 504 -68.97 9.41 -43.64
N PHE A 505 -68.67 8.81 -44.80
CA PHE A 505 -68.56 7.35 -44.92
C PHE A 505 -67.19 6.86 -44.45
N LEU A 506 -67.15 6.22 -43.29
CA LEU A 506 -65.95 5.64 -42.69
C LEU A 506 -65.87 4.13 -42.93
N SER A 507 -64.81 3.67 -43.61
CA SER A 507 -64.63 2.25 -43.92
C SER A 507 -63.22 1.74 -43.61
N VAL A 508 -63.13 0.47 -43.21
CA VAL A 508 -61.85 -0.22 -42.95
C VAL A 508 -61.71 -1.36 -43.95
N LYS A 509 -60.62 -1.38 -44.73
CA LYS A 509 -60.26 -2.48 -45.65
C LYS A 509 -58.99 -3.17 -45.17
N THR A 510 -59.03 -4.50 -45.06
CA THR A 510 -57.90 -5.28 -44.54
C THR A 510 -57.64 -6.47 -45.45
N ALA A 511 -56.39 -6.69 -45.86
CA ALA A 511 -56.03 -7.83 -46.72
C ALA A 511 -56.04 -9.17 -45.95
N LYS A 512 -55.72 -9.14 -44.65
CA LYS A 512 -55.80 -10.27 -43.71
C LYS A 512 -56.62 -9.87 -42.49
N ASN A 513 -57.29 -10.84 -41.85
CA ASN A 513 -58.12 -10.60 -40.66
C ASN A 513 -57.31 -10.52 -39.36
N TYR A 514 -56.07 -10.99 -39.38
CA TYR A 514 -55.19 -11.02 -38.22
C TYR A 514 -53.76 -10.74 -38.69
N ILE A 515 -53.11 -9.75 -38.09
CA ILE A 515 -51.69 -9.45 -38.33
C ILE A 515 -51.04 -9.13 -36.99
N GLN A 516 -50.03 -9.93 -36.64
CA GLN A 516 -49.33 -9.80 -35.38
C GLN A 516 -48.23 -8.74 -35.49
N LEU A 517 -48.30 -7.70 -34.66
CA LEU A 517 -47.32 -6.62 -34.60
C LEU A 517 -46.87 -6.39 -33.15
N TYR A 518 -45.59 -6.08 -32.99
CA TYR A 518 -45.03 -5.60 -31.73
C TYR A 518 -45.22 -4.08 -31.67
N PHE A 519 -46.16 -3.60 -30.85
CA PHE A 519 -46.36 -2.17 -30.65
C PHE A 519 -46.84 -1.84 -29.23
N ASP A 520 -46.65 -0.58 -28.85
CA ASP A 520 -47.22 -0.01 -27.63
C ASP A 520 -48.67 0.40 -27.89
N LYS A 521 -49.63 -0.25 -27.21
CA LYS A 521 -51.07 -0.05 -27.43
C LYS A 521 -51.48 1.40 -27.25
N GLU A 522 -51.03 2.08 -26.19
CA GLU A 522 -51.47 3.43 -25.87
C GLU A 522 -50.94 4.42 -26.93
N LYS A 523 -49.65 4.30 -27.26
CA LYS A 523 -49.00 5.17 -28.25
C LYS A 523 -49.56 4.93 -29.66
N MET A 524 -49.84 3.68 -30.03
CA MET A 524 -50.48 3.33 -31.30
C MET A 524 -51.94 3.83 -31.37
N GLN A 525 -52.67 3.79 -30.26
CA GLN A 525 -54.00 4.40 -30.18
C GLN A 525 -53.95 5.90 -30.45
N LYS A 526 -52.98 6.62 -29.86
CA LYS A 526 -52.76 8.06 -30.06
C LYS A 526 -52.46 8.37 -31.54
N ILE A 527 -51.58 7.60 -32.19
CA ILE A 527 -51.25 7.73 -33.61
C ILE A 527 -52.52 7.61 -34.49
N ILE A 528 -53.24 6.50 -34.36
CA ILE A 528 -54.40 6.19 -35.22
C ILE A 528 -55.54 7.19 -34.95
N SER A 529 -55.83 7.48 -33.69
CA SER A 529 -56.90 8.41 -33.30
C SER A 529 -56.64 9.83 -33.80
N ASN A 530 -55.39 10.30 -33.73
CA ASN A 530 -55.04 11.65 -34.20
C ASN A 530 -55.20 11.78 -35.73
N LEU A 531 -54.76 10.77 -36.50
CA LEU A 531 -54.91 10.78 -37.95
C LEU A 531 -56.38 10.69 -38.38
N ILE A 532 -57.19 9.85 -37.74
CA ILE A 532 -58.63 9.73 -38.02
C ILE A 532 -59.38 11.01 -37.62
N SER A 533 -59.06 11.58 -36.46
CA SER A 533 -59.67 12.84 -36.00
C SER A 533 -59.36 13.99 -36.98
N ASN A 534 -58.13 14.07 -37.49
CA ASN A 534 -57.77 15.04 -38.53
C ASN A 534 -58.54 14.77 -39.83
N ALA A 535 -58.62 13.53 -40.29
CA ALA A 535 -59.40 13.17 -41.47
C ALA A 535 -60.88 13.60 -41.33
N LEU A 536 -61.53 13.32 -40.19
CA LEU A 536 -62.92 13.72 -39.90
C LEU A 536 -63.13 15.23 -39.74
N LYS A 537 -62.06 15.95 -39.41
CA LYS A 537 -62.10 17.40 -39.25
C LYS A 537 -62.03 18.12 -40.60
N PHE A 538 -61.24 17.61 -41.54
CA PHE A 538 -60.93 18.25 -42.82
C PHE A 538 -61.69 17.66 -44.02
N THR A 539 -62.46 16.60 -43.80
CA THR A 539 -63.38 16.02 -44.79
C THR A 539 -64.75 16.70 -44.68
N PRO A 540 -65.31 17.23 -45.79
CA PRO A 540 -66.65 17.80 -45.80
C PRO A 540 -67.74 16.73 -45.67
N GLU A 541 -68.99 17.15 -45.44
CA GLU A 541 -70.17 16.27 -45.41
C GLU A 541 -70.24 15.42 -46.70
N ARG A 542 -70.65 14.14 -46.58
CA ARG A 542 -70.65 13.14 -47.66
C ARG A 542 -69.29 12.73 -48.20
N GLY A 543 -68.20 13.15 -47.57
CA GLY A 543 -66.86 12.65 -47.89
C GLY A 543 -66.64 11.21 -47.43
N ILE A 544 -65.53 10.63 -47.88
CA ILE A 544 -65.16 9.24 -47.62
C ILE A 544 -63.82 9.22 -46.88
N ILE A 545 -63.78 8.47 -45.78
CA ILE A 545 -62.54 8.14 -45.07
C ILE A 545 -62.34 6.63 -45.13
N LYS A 546 -61.17 6.22 -45.61
CA LYS A 546 -60.81 4.83 -45.82
C LYS A 546 -59.52 4.52 -45.08
N VAL A 547 -59.57 3.50 -44.23
CA VAL A 547 -58.38 2.96 -43.54
C VAL A 547 -58.02 1.62 -44.18
N SER A 548 -56.84 1.52 -44.79
CA SER A 548 -56.30 0.27 -45.34
C SER A 548 -55.14 -0.27 -44.50
N ILE A 549 -55.13 -1.60 -44.30
CA ILE A 549 -54.01 -2.31 -43.69
C ILE A 549 -53.53 -3.40 -44.65
N SER A 550 -52.25 -3.37 -45.01
CA SER A 550 -51.61 -4.31 -45.92
C SER A 550 -50.17 -4.64 -45.51
N GLU A 551 -49.68 -5.82 -45.88
CA GLU A 551 -48.28 -6.23 -45.72
C GLU A 551 -47.54 -6.09 -47.04
N ASN A 552 -46.29 -5.62 -47.03
CA ASN A 552 -45.44 -5.54 -48.22
C ASN A 552 -44.48 -6.74 -48.32
N ILE A 553 -43.93 -6.97 -49.52
CA ILE A 553 -43.01 -8.07 -49.88
C ILE A 553 -41.72 -8.05 -49.03
N SER A 554 -41.34 -6.87 -48.53
CA SER A 554 -40.18 -6.64 -47.65
C SER A 554 -40.46 -6.83 -46.14
N ASN A 555 -41.54 -7.52 -45.78
CA ASN A 555 -41.91 -7.85 -44.39
C ASN A 555 -42.18 -6.60 -43.50
N ASN A 556 -42.78 -5.57 -44.07
CA ASN A 556 -43.26 -4.40 -43.34
C ASN A 556 -44.79 -4.28 -43.43
N LEU A 557 -45.42 -3.79 -42.36
CA LEU A 557 -46.84 -3.46 -42.28
C LEU A 557 -47.07 -2.00 -42.71
N ILE A 558 -48.04 -1.80 -43.61
CA ILE A 558 -48.46 -0.48 -44.07
C ILE A 558 -49.89 -0.21 -43.59
N ILE A 559 -50.07 0.89 -42.86
CA ILE A 559 -51.38 1.42 -42.46
C ILE A 559 -51.58 2.74 -43.23
N GLU A 560 -52.60 2.77 -44.09
CA GLU A 560 -52.95 3.95 -44.88
C GLU A 560 -54.28 4.52 -44.40
N ILE A 561 -54.32 5.82 -44.13
CA ILE A 561 -55.54 6.55 -43.80
C ILE A 561 -55.75 7.59 -44.89
N SER A 562 -56.76 7.37 -45.72
CA SER A 562 -57.09 8.20 -46.88
C SER A 562 -58.40 8.94 -46.63
N ASP A 563 -58.42 10.24 -46.91
CA ASP A 563 -59.56 11.13 -46.80
C ASP A 563 -59.83 11.82 -48.14
N THR A 564 -61.09 12.08 -48.46
CA THR A 564 -61.51 12.89 -49.63
C THR A 564 -61.71 14.36 -49.26
N GLY A 565 -60.91 14.88 -48.33
CA GLY A 565 -61.00 16.25 -47.86
C GLY A 565 -60.38 17.26 -48.82
N ILE A 566 -60.15 18.45 -48.28
CA ILE A 566 -59.53 19.62 -48.94
C ILE A 566 -58.13 19.39 -49.56
N GLY A 567 -57.43 18.33 -49.19
CA GLY A 567 -56.02 18.13 -49.55
C GLY A 567 -55.06 19.19 -48.96
N ILE A 568 -53.76 18.93 -49.11
CA ILE A 568 -52.65 19.74 -48.60
C ILE A 568 -51.82 20.22 -49.81
N GLN A 569 -51.45 21.50 -49.82
CA GLN A 569 -50.62 22.05 -50.89
C GLN A 569 -49.18 21.52 -50.83
N GLU A 570 -48.54 21.33 -51.99
CA GLU A 570 -47.19 20.77 -52.08
C GLU A 570 -46.14 21.57 -51.29
N LYS A 571 -46.28 22.91 -51.23
CA LYS A 571 -45.41 23.81 -50.46
C LYS A 571 -45.51 23.61 -48.94
N GLU A 572 -46.64 23.11 -48.47
CA GLU A 572 -46.96 22.93 -47.05
C GLU A 572 -46.57 21.53 -46.53
N MET A 573 -46.39 20.57 -47.45
CA MET A 573 -46.10 19.17 -47.14
C MET A 573 -44.83 18.96 -46.27
N PRO A 574 -43.70 19.64 -46.54
CA PRO A 574 -42.48 19.45 -45.75
C PRO A 574 -42.62 19.94 -44.30
N LYS A 575 -43.48 20.94 -44.07
CA LYS A 575 -43.66 21.60 -42.77
C LYS A 575 -44.81 21.02 -41.94
N LEU A 576 -45.57 20.09 -42.49
CA LEU A 576 -46.77 19.52 -41.86
C LEU A 576 -46.48 18.81 -40.53
N PHE A 577 -45.26 18.31 -40.37
CA PHE A 577 -44.79 17.66 -39.15
C PHE A 577 -43.95 18.60 -38.26
N ASP A 578 -43.81 19.87 -38.64
CA ASP A 578 -43.15 20.88 -37.82
C ASP A 578 -44.04 21.26 -36.63
N ARG A 579 -43.40 21.58 -35.51
CA ARG A 579 -44.09 21.86 -34.25
C ARG A 579 -44.81 23.20 -34.34
N PHE A 580 -46.03 23.25 -33.81
CA PHE A 580 -46.89 24.43 -33.83
C PHE A 580 -47.21 24.95 -35.23
N TYR A 581 -46.85 24.21 -36.27
CA TYR A 581 -47.15 24.58 -37.64
C TYR A 581 -48.62 24.36 -37.92
N GLN A 582 -49.27 25.39 -38.45
CA GLN A 582 -50.68 25.37 -38.80
C GLN A 582 -50.85 26.05 -40.14
N VAL A 583 -51.63 25.42 -41.02
CA VAL A 583 -51.99 26.03 -42.30
C VAL A 583 -53.07 27.08 -42.03
N ILE A 584 -52.68 28.36 -41.95
CA ILE A 584 -53.58 29.49 -41.70
C ILE A 584 -54.47 29.72 -42.93
N ARG A 585 -55.79 29.81 -42.74
CA ARG A 585 -56.76 30.10 -43.80
C ARG A 585 -57.49 31.41 -43.54
N HIS A 586 -57.60 32.24 -44.57
CA HIS A 586 -58.54 33.37 -44.58
C HIS A 586 -59.97 32.83 -44.83
N GLY A 587 -60.85 32.94 -43.84
CA GLY A 587 -62.31 32.85 -44.07
C GLY A 587 -63.12 31.79 -43.29
N SER A 588 -62.56 31.03 -42.34
CA SER A 588 -63.37 30.10 -41.52
C SER A 588 -62.87 30.02 -40.08
N ASN A 589 -63.62 30.61 -39.15
CA ASN A 589 -63.31 30.65 -37.71
C ASN A 589 -63.68 29.36 -36.95
N GLU A 590 -63.93 28.25 -37.64
CA GLU A 590 -64.35 27.02 -36.99
C GLU A 590 -63.21 26.01 -36.86
N ASN A 591 -62.88 25.72 -35.60
CA ASN A 591 -62.02 24.63 -35.11
C ASN A 591 -60.53 24.73 -35.47
N ILE A 592 -59.82 25.62 -34.77
CA ILE A 592 -58.36 25.71 -34.74
C ILE A 592 -57.81 24.53 -33.90
N GLY A 593 -56.91 23.73 -34.48
CA GLY A 593 -56.14 22.70 -33.76
C GLY A 593 -54.83 23.28 -33.23
N THR A 594 -54.10 22.56 -32.37
CA THR A 594 -52.88 23.10 -31.73
C THR A 594 -51.61 23.01 -32.56
N GLY A 595 -51.61 22.24 -33.66
CA GLY A 595 -50.42 22.02 -34.49
C GLY A 595 -49.37 21.11 -33.83
N ILE A 596 -49.73 20.40 -32.76
CA ILE A 596 -48.82 19.50 -32.01
C ILE A 596 -49.02 18.04 -32.44
N GLY A 597 -50.27 17.64 -32.72
CA GLY A 597 -50.64 16.22 -32.91
C GLY A 597 -49.85 15.51 -34.02
N LEU A 598 -49.64 16.14 -35.18
CA LEU A 598 -48.92 15.52 -36.29
C LEU A 598 -47.42 15.38 -36.02
N ALA A 599 -46.80 16.38 -35.40
CA ALA A 599 -45.41 16.30 -34.93
C ALA A 599 -45.24 15.14 -33.92
N LEU A 600 -46.13 15.05 -32.92
CA LEU A 600 -46.13 13.94 -31.96
C LEU A 600 -46.36 12.58 -32.64
N THR A 601 -47.23 12.52 -33.65
CA THR A 601 -47.50 11.29 -34.41
C THR A 601 -46.23 10.80 -35.13
N LYS A 602 -45.48 11.71 -35.76
CA LYS A 602 -44.22 11.38 -36.43
C LYS A 602 -43.18 10.84 -35.44
N GLU A 603 -43.00 11.50 -34.30
CA GLU A 603 -42.07 11.06 -33.27
C GLU A 603 -42.47 9.71 -32.66
N LEU A 604 -43.76 9.47 -32.40
CA LEU A 604 -44.25 8.18 -31.90
C LEU A 604 -44.03 7.05 -32.92
N VAL A 605 -44.24 7.30 -34.22
CA VAL A 605 -43.96 6.32 -35.28
C VAL A 605 -42.46 6.04 -35.39
N LEU A 606 -41.61 7.06 -35.31
CA LEU A 606 -40.15 6.92 -35.31
C LEU A 606 -39.63 6.14 -34.09
N MET A 607 -40.21 6.35 -32.91
CA MET A 607 -39.87 5.56 -31.71
C MET A 607 -40.18 4.08 -31.89
N HIS A 608 -41.26 3.74 -32.60
CA HIS A 608 -41.55 2.34 -33.00
C HIS A 608 -40.70 1.85 -34.19
N LYS A 609 -39.65 2.61 -34.57
CA LYS A 609 -38.78 2.33 -35.73
C LYS A 609 -39.54 2.28 -37.06
N GLY A 610 -40.72 2.88 -37.11
CA GLY A 610 -41.51 3.04 -38.32
C GLY A 610 -41.21 4.37 -39.03
N THR A 611 -41.86 4.57 -40.18
CA THR A 611 -41.82 5.83 -40.94
C THR A 611 -43.23 6.27 -41.29
N ILE A 612 -43.47 7.59 -41.29
CA ILE A 612 -44.75 8.18 -41.73
C ILE A 612 -44.50 9.08 -42.93
N THR A 613 -45.32 8.94 -43.96
CA THR A 613 -45.29 9.77 -45.17
C THR A 613 -46.70 10.23 -45.52
N VAL A 614 -46.80 11.31 -46.30
CA VAL A 614 -48.09 11.87 -46.72
C VAL A 614 -48.09 12.05 -48.24
N LYS A 615 -49.18 11.63 -48.88
CA LYS A 615 -49.48 11.90 -50.29
C LYS A 615 -50.79 12.67 -50.33
N SER A 616 -50.80 13.83 -50.93
CA SER A 616 -52.00 14.66 -50.96
C SER A 616 -52.02 15.53 -52.21
N GLU A 617 -53.22 15.75 -52.75
CA GLU A 617 -53.47 16.64 -53.88
C GLU A 617 -54.53 17.65 -53.45
N TYR A 618 -54.23 18.95 -53.62
CA TYR A 618 -55.10 20.02 -53.17
C TYR A 618 -56.47 19.93 -53.86
N GLY A 619 -57.54 19.90 -53.07
CA GLY A 619 -58.92 19.76 -53.51
C GLY A 619 -59.41 18.32 -53.74
N LYS A 620 -58.54 17.31 -53.69
CA LYS A 620 -58.93 15.90 -53.89
C LYS A 620 -58.83 15.02 -52.64
N GLY A 621 -58.00 15.40 -51.68
CA GLY A 621 -57.86 14.69 -50.41
C GLY A 621 -56.42 14.36 -50.04
N SER A 622 -56.23 13.71 -48.90
CA SER A 622 -54.91 13.34 -48.38
C SER A 622 -54.86 11.86 -48.00
N THR A 623 -53.67 11.27 -48.04
CA THR A 623 -53.40 9.90 -47.61
C THR A 623 -52.14 9.89 -46.76
N PHE A 624 -52.31 9.54 -45.49
CA PHE A 624 -51.22 9.32 -44.55
C PHE A 624 -50.84 7.84 -44.56
N ILE A 625 -49.56 7.56 -44.74
CA ILE A 625 -49.02 6.20 -44.89
C ILE A 625 -48.03 5.98 -43.76
N ILE A 626 -48.37 5.08 -42.84
CA ILE A 626 -47.49 4.61 -41.76
C ILE A 626 -46.91 3.27 -42.16
N ASN A 627 -45.59 3.15 -42.10
CA ASN A 627 -44.85 1.94 -42.42
C ASN A 627 -44.13 1.44 -41.16
N MET A 628 -44.40 0.21 -40.75
CA MET A 628 -43.91 -0.40 -39.51
C MET A 628 -43.18 -1.72 -39.83
N PRO A 629 -41.98 -1.96 -39.27
CA PRO A 629 -41.30 -3.24 -39.45
C PRO A 629 -42.02 -4.39 -38.74
N LEU A 630 -42.16 -5.55 -39.41
CA LEU A 630 -42.66 -6.78 -38.76
C LEU A 630 -41.51 -7.53 -38.07
N GLY A 631 -41.82 -8.26 -37.00
CA GLY A 631 -40.83 -9.02 -36.22
C GLY A 631 -40.30 -8.28 -35.00
N LYS A 632 -39.24 -8.81 -34.37
CA LYS A 632 -38.67 -8.31 -33.10
C LYS A 632 -37.25 -7.75 -33.24
N ASP A 633 -36.56 -8.01 -34.35
CA ASP A 633 -35.11 -7.79 -34.47
C ASP A 633 -34.69 -6.30 -34.49
N HIS A 634 -35.65 -5.40 -34.67
CA HIS A 634 -35.45 -3.94 -34.62
C HIS A 634 -35.69 -3.34 -33.23
N LEU A 635 -36.10 -4.16 -32.24
CA LEU A 635 -36.39 -3.76 -30.85
C LEU A 635 -35.33 -4.34 -29.91
N THR A 636 -34.95 -3.59 -28.88
CA THR A 636 -33.99 -4.07 -27.86
C THR A 636 -34.70 -4.86 -26.76
N GLU A 637 -34.01 -5.80 -26.10
CA GLU A 637 -34.60 -6.69 -25.07
C GLU A 637 -35.24 -5.91 -23.89
N ASN A 638 -34.77 -4.70 -23.58
CA ASN A 638 -35.30 -3.84 -22.53
C ASN A 638 -36.62 -3.13 -22.90
N GLU A 639 -37.07 -3.19 -24.16
CA GLU A 639 -38.28 -2.50 -24.66
C GLU A 639 -39.49 -3.45 -24.80
N ILE A 640 -39.30 -4.75 -24.58
CA ILE A 640 -40.31 -5.80 -24.80
C ILE A 640 -40.90 -6.25 -23.46
N ILE A 641 -42.17 -5.97 -23.23
CA ILE A 641 -42.92 -6.54 -22.10
C ILE A 641 -43.66 -7.78 -22.62
N ILE A 642 -43.20 -8.97 -22.23
CA ILE A 642 -43.92 -10.22 -22.46
C ILE A 642 -44.99 -10.34 -21.37
N ASN A 643 -46.21 -9.88 -21.66
CA ASN A 643 -47.37 -10.18 -20.81
C ASN A 643 -48.10 -11.41 -21.37
N GLU A 644 -47.85 -12.57 -20.75
CA GLU A 644 -48.84 -13.64 -20.72
C GLU A 644 -49.99 -13.21 -19.82
N GLY A 645 -51.22 -13.39 -20.31
CA GLY A 645 -52.42 -12.89 -19.65
C GLY A 645 -52.63 -13.53 -18.28
N GLN A 646 -52.79 -12.68 -17.26
CA GLN A 646 -53.60 -13.02 -16.09
C GLN A 646 -54.76 -12.03 -16.02
N GLN A 647 -55.94 -12.53 -16.37
CA GLN A 647 -57.20 -11.97 -15.91
C GLN A 647 -57.19 -12.02 -14.38
N ILE A 648 -57.08 -10.86 -13.74
CA ILE A 648 -57.40 -10.75 -12.31
C ILE A 648 -58.92 -10.74 -12.21
N GLN A 649 -59.42 -11.85 -11.71
CA GLN A 649 -60.80 -12.11 -11.34
C GLN A 649 -61.22 -11.11 -10.27
N TYR A 650 -62.19 -10.25 -10.57
CA TYR A 650 -62.87 -9.45 -9.55
C TYR A 650 -63.72 -10.38 -8.70
N GLU A 651 -63.22 -10.76 -7.52
CA GLU A 651 -64.10 -11.21 -6.45
C GLU A 651 -64.88 -10.01 -5.92
N SER A 652 -66.19 -10.07 -6.13
CA SER A 652 -67.20 -9.22 -5.56
C SER A 652 -67.11 -9.21 -4.03
N ILE A 653 -66.74 -8.05 -3.46
CA ILE A 653 -66.91 -7.76 -2.03
C ILE A 653 -68.38 -7.36 -1.81
N GLU A 654 -69.28 -8.34 -1.96
CA GLU A 654 -70.57 -8.32 -1.28
C GLU A 654 -70.37 -9.07 0.03
N ASN A 655 -70.29 -8.32 1.14
CA ASN A 655 -70.46 -8.72 2.55
C ASN A 655 -69.43 -8.02 3.44
N LEU A 656 -69.61 -6.72 3.64
CA LEU A 656 -69.19 -6.07 4.88
C LEU A 656 -70.45 -5.53 5.54
N ASN A 657 -70.90 -6.26 6.57
CA ASN A 657 -71.95 -5.81 7.49
C ASN A 657 -71.56 -4.45 8.07
N ILE A 658 -72.33 -3.42 7.73
CA ILE A 658 -72.12 -2.02 8.14
C ILE A 658 -72.65 -1.76 9.57
N ASP A 659 -73.31 -2.73 10.20
CA ASP A 659 -74.06 -2.48 11.45
C ASP A 659 -73.26 -2.55 12.76
N GLU A 660 -71.98 -2.95 12.77
CA GLU A 660 -71.20 -3.01 14.02
C GLU A 660 -70.37 -1.76 14.37
N LEU A 661 -70.44 -0.67 13.57
CA LEU A 661 -69.62 0.54 13.79
C LEU A 661 -70.41 1.81 14.14
N LYS A 662 -71.62 1.68 14.69
CA LYS A 662 -72.40 2.84 15.15
C LYS A 662 -72.22 3.26 16.61
N ASN A 663 -71.36 2.59 17.39
CA ASN A 663 -71.14 2.94 18.78
C ASN A 663 -69.64 3.08 19.11
N ASN A 664 -69.06 4.26 18.85
CA ASN A 664 -67.93 4.81 19.62
C ASN A 664 -67.62 6.26 19.18
N GLU A 665 -68.44 7.20 19.62
CA GLU A 665 -68.29 8.66 19.39
C GLU A 665 -67.13 9.33 20.15
N LYS A 666 -66.13 8.60 20.68
CA LYS A 666 -65.18 9.19 21.64
C LYS A 666 -63.77 9.58 21.17
N HIS A 667 -63.32 9.32 19.94
CA HIS A 667 -62.05 9.91 19.45
C HIS A 667 -61.99 9.99 17.90
N LYS A 668 -61.84 11.21 17.36
CA LYS A 668 -61.54 11.44 15.94
C LYS A 668 -60.02 11.25 15.68
N PRO A 669 -59.60 10.55 14.61
CA PRO A 669 -58.18 10.40 14.27
C PRO A 669 -57.55 11.75 13.88
N LEU A 670 -56.26 11.90 14.19
CA LEU A 670 -55.49 13.11 13.91
C LEU A 670 -54.78 13.03 12.54
N LEU A 671 -55.08 13.95 11.64
CA LEU A 671 -54.45 14.08 10.32
C LEU A 671 -53.54 15.31 10.29
N LEU A 672 -52.33 15.13 9.76
CA LEU A 672 -51.46 16.24 9.39
C LEU A 672 -51.53 16.44 7.87
N ILE A 673 -51.86 17.65 7.43
CA ILE A 673 -51.83 18.04 6.02
C ILE A 673 -50.67 19.01 5.81
N VAL A 674 -49.78 18.69 4.88
CA VAL A 674 -48.62 19.49 4.51
C VAL A 674 -48.77 19.91 3.05
N GLU A 675 -49.11 21.17 2.81
CA GLU A 675 -49.34 21.73 1.47
C GLU A 675 -48.97 23.22 1.53
N ASP A 676 -48.17 23.68 0.57
CA ASP A 676 -47.68 25.06 0.50
C ASP A 676 -48.69 26.02 -0.13
N ASP A 677 -49.54 25.51 -1.04
CA ASP A 677 -50.67 26.24 -1.58
C ASP A 677 -51.82 26.32 -0.56
N LEU A 678 -52.07 27.53 -0.06
CA LEU A 678 -53.11 27.80 0.95
C LEU A 678 -54.53 27.50 0.47
N ASP A 679 -54.81 27.61 -0.83
CA ASP A 679 -56.12 27.34 -1.40
C ASP A 679 -56.36 25.83 -1.54
N VAL A 680 -55.33 25.07 -1.96
CA VAL A 680 -55.36 23.60 -1.96
C VAL A 680 -55.47 23.05 -0.54
N LEU A 681 -54.69 23.59 0.40
CA LEU A 681 -54.74 23.23 1.82
C LEU A 681 -56.14 23.44 2.40
N LYS A 682 -56.77 24.59 2.08
CA LYS A 682 -58.14 24.90 2.50
C LYS A 682 -59.16 23.95 1.88
N PHE A 683 -59.02 23.64 0.59
CA PHE A 683 -59.88 22.68 -0.10
C PHE A 683 -59.84 21.28 0.51
N ILE A 684 -58.63 20.75 0.77
CA ILE A 684 -58.44 19.44 1.41
C ILE A 684 -59.00 19.46 2.84
N LYS A 685 -58.73 20.54 3.59
CA LYS A 685 -59.26 20.71 4.94
C LYS A 685 -60.78 20.66 4.95
N ASP A 686 -61.45 21.38 4.06
CA ASP A 686 -62.91 21.42 3.98
C ASP A 686 -63.53 20.04 3.66
N ILE A 687 -62.83 19.20 2.89
CA ILE A 687 -63.24 17.81 2.61
C ILE A 687 -63.16 16.95 3.87
N LEU A 688 -62.06 17.04 4.63
CA LEU A 688 -61.73 16.08 5.69
C LEU A 688 -62.18 16.51 7.12
N ASN A 689 -62.49 17.79 7.34
CA ASN A 689 -62.75 18.36 8.67
C ASN A 689 -63.96 17.76 9.41
N LYS A 690 -64.88 17.11 8.67
CA LYS A 690 -66.05 16.46 9.28
C LYS A 690 -65.67 15.20 10.06
N GLU A 691 -64.75 14.41 9.53
CA GLU A 691 -64.42 13.06 10.03
C GLU A 691 -63.12 13.00 10.84
N TYR A 692 -62.23 13.98 10.71
CA TYR A 692 -60.88 13.97 11.29
C TYR A 692 -60.52 15.25 12.05
N HIS A 693 -59.58 15.17 12.99
CA HIS A 693 -58.94 16.34 13.59
C HIS A 693 -57.73 16.74 12.75
N ILE A 694 -57.67 17.98 12.25
CA ILE A 694 -56.69 18.39 11.23
C ILE A 694 -55.67 19.37 11.81
N ILE A 695 -54.39 19.04 11.66
CA ILE A 695 -53.26 19.95 11.81
C ILE A 695 -52.73 20.28 10.40
N CYS A 696 -52.38 21.53 10.17
CA CYS A 696 -51.88 22.01 8.88
C CYS A 696 -50.42 22.44 9.01
N ALA A 697 -49.62 22.26 7.97
CA ALA A 697 -48.27 22.80 7.84
C ALA A 697 -48.06 23.30 6.39
N ASN A 698 -47.26 24.35 6.23
CA ASN A 698 -47.08 25.02 4.93
C ASN A 698 -45.80 24.58 4.20
N ASN A 699 -44.98 23.74 4.82
CA ASN A 699 -43.77 23.17 4.22
C ASN A 699 -43.34 21.91 4.99
N GLY A 700 -42.43 21.12 4.41
CA GLY A 700 -42.02 19.84 4.98
C GLY A 700 -41.27 19.94 6.30
N GLU A 701 -40.55 21.04 6.56
CA GLU A 701 -39.81 21.19 7.82
C GLU A 701 -40.79 21.48 8.96
N GLU A 702 -41.75 22.38 8.75
CA GLU A 702 -42.86 22.62 9.68
C GLU A 702 -43.70 21.34 9.88
N GLY A 703 -43.95 20.60 8.80
CA GLY A 703 -44.63 19.30 8.84
C GLY A 703 -43.89 18.31 9.73
N TYR A 704 -42.58 18.16 9.54
CA TYR A 704 -41.73 17.28 10.34
C TYR A 704 -41.72 17.67 11.83
N GLN A 705 -41.59 18.95 12.15
CA GLN A 705 -41.64 19.42 13.55
C GLN A 705 -43.00 19.10 14.19
N LYS A 706 -44.10 19.34 13.46
CA LYS A 706 -45.45 18.99 13.93
C LYS A 706 -45.65 17.48 14.09
N CYS A 707 -44.99 16.64 13.28
CA CYS A 707 -44.97 15.20 13.49
C CYS A 707 -44.31 14.82 14.83
N LEU A 708 -43.19 15.45 15.18
CA LEU A 708 -42.49 15.21 16.45
C LEU A 708 -43.31 15.66 17.66
N GLU A 709 -44.03 16.78 17.53
CA GLU A 709 -44.83 17.37 18.61
C GLU A 709 -46.14 16.62 18.84
N HIS A 710 -46.85 16.25 17.77
CA HIS A 710 -48.24 15.78 17.85
C HIS A 710 -48.45 14.30 17.50
N ILE A 711 -47.53 13.66 16.76
CA ILE A 711 -47.60 12.25 16.31
C ILE A 711 -48.98 11.93 15.69
N PRO A 712 -49.27 12.46 14.49
CA PRO A 712 -50.55 12.22 13.80
C PRO A 712 -50.77 10.74 13.45
N ASP A 713 -52.04 10.37 13.25
CA ASP A 713 -52.45 9.03 12.82
C ASP A 713 -52.21 8.79 11.31
N LEU A 714 -52.17 9.85 10.50
CA LEU A 714 -51.78 9.82 9.09
C LEU A 714 -51.31 11.21 8.62
N ILE A 715 -50.37 11.22 7.68
CA ILE A 715 -49.82 12.43 7.05
C ILE A 715 -50.22 12.44 5.57
N LEU A 716 -50.73 13.57 5.12
CA LEU A 716 -50.96 13.87 3.71
C LEU A 716 -50.02 15.01 3.33
N SER A 717 -49.12 14.78 2.36
CA SER A 717 -48.09 15.76 2.00
C SER A 717 -47.99 15.96 0.51
N ASP A 718 -47.84 17.21 0.06
CA ASP A 718 -47.34 17.46 -1.28
C ASP A 718 -45.87 17.04 -1.42
N ILE A 719 -45.48 16.61 -2.62
CA ILE A 719 -44.08 16.32 -2.96
C ILE A 719 -43.32 17.60 -3.23
N MET A 720 -43.90 18.54 -3.99
CA MET A 720 -43.20 19.76 -4.41
C MET A 720 -43.58 20.94 -3.52
N MET A 721 -42.79 21.16 -2.47
CA MET A 721 -42.99 22.29 -1.56
C MET A 721 -41.65 22.91 -1.17
N PRO A 722 -41.62 24.22 -0.82
CA PRO A 722 -40.39 24.94 -0.47
C PRO A 722 -39.77 24.46 0.85
N VAL A 723 -38.50 24.82 1.07
CA VAL A 723 -37.69 24.49 2.27
C VAL A 723 -37.32 23.00 2.36
N LEU A 724 -38.31 22.13 2.55
CA LEU A 724 -38.15 20.69 2.60
C LEU A 724 -39.25 20.05 1.76
N ASP A 725 -38.85 19.32 0.71
CA ASP A 725 -39.78 18.60 -0.16
C ASP A 725 -40.41 17.39 0.54
N GLY A 726 -41.54 16.90 0.00
CA GLY A 726 -42.31 15.79 0.62
C GLY A 726 -41.56 14.46 0.64
N ASN A 727 -40.68 14.22 -0.33
CA ASN A 727 -39.87 13.00 -0.42
C ASN A 727 -38.81 12.97 0.70
N ARG A 728 -38.09 14.07 0.91
CA ARG A 728 -37.11 14.23 1.99
C ARG A 728 -37.78 14.30 3.35
N MET A 729 -38.97 14.90 3.45
CA MET A 729 -39.77 14.84 4.66
C MET A 729 -40.14 13.38 5.00
N CYS A 730 -40.62 12.62 4.01
CA CYS A 730 -40.93 11.20 4.16
C CYS A 730 -39.68 10.41 4.60
N GLU A 731 -38.54 10.63 3.96
CA GLU A 731 -37.27 10.00 4.33
C GLU A 731 -36.85 10.33 5.77
N LYS A 732 -36.93 11.62 6.18
CA LYS A 732 -36.65 12.05 7.55
C LYS A 732 -37.57 11.36 8.56
N ILE A 733 -38.88 11.31 8.27
CA ILE A 733 -39.88 10.67 9.12
C ILE A 733 -39.58 9.17 9.25
N ARG A 734 -39.23 8.49 8.15
CA ARG A 734 -38.92 7.06 8.15
C ARG A 734 -37.63 6.71 8.88
N LYS A 735 -36.63 7.59 8.86
CA LYS A 735 -35.36 7.40 9.57
C LYS A 735 -35.47 7.71 11.07
N ASP A 736 -36.35 8.62 11.48
CA ASP A 736 -36.50 8.96 12.89
C ASP A 736 -37.35 7.91 13.62
N GLU A 737 -36.73 7.24 14.60
CA GLU A 737 -37.35 6.24 15.46
C GLU A 737 -38.65 6.74 16.13
N LYS A 738 -38.80 8.06 16.34
CA LYS A 738 -39.99 8.65 16.97
C LYS A 738 -41.19 8.69 16.02
N THR A 739 -40.97 8.88 14.72
CA THR A 739 -42.04 9.17 13.74
C THR A 739 -42.17 8.12 12.63
N SER A 740 -41.20 7.21 12.51
CA SER A 740 -41.08 6.14 11.49
C SER A 740 -42.33 5.31 11.26
N HIS A 741 -43.12 5.16 12.31
CA HIS A 741 -44.34 4.38 12.27
C HIS A 741 -45.44 5.09 11.49
N ILE A 742 -45.59 6.42 11.56
CA ILE A 742 -46.76 7.17 11.05
C ILE A 742 -46.97 6.93 9.54
N PRO A 743 -48.20 6.65 9.06
CA PRO A 743 -48.43 6.42 7.64
C PRO A 743 -48.48 7.73 6.84
N ILE A 744 -47.91 7.72 5.63
CA ILE A 744 -47.76 8.90 4.76
C ILE A 744 -48.38 8.62 3.40
N ILE A 745 -49.27 9.53 2.96
CA ILE A 745 -49.76 9.62 1.58
C ILE A 745 -49.09 10.83 0.91
N LEU A 746 -48.42 10.61 -0.23
CA LEU A 746 -47.83 11.68 -1.03
C LEU A 746 -48.76 12.14 -2.15
N LEU A 747 -48.96 13.45 -2.28
CA LEU A 747 -49.66 14.09 -3.39
C LEU A 747 -48.64 14.47 -4.47
N THR A 748 -48.83 14.03 -5.71
CA THR A 748 -47.88 14.30 -6.81
C THR A 748 -48.54 14.92 -8.01
N ALA A 749 -47.90 15.92 -8.63
CA ALA A 749 -48.29 16.40 -9.94
C ALA A 749 -47.78 15.51 -11.08
N LYS A 750 -46.78 14.65 -10.86
CA LYS A 750 -46.13 13.85 -11.92
C LYS A 750 -46.71 12.43 -11.97
N ALA A 751 -47.21 12.03 -13.14
CA ALA A 751 -47.80 10.72 -13.39
C ALA A 751 -46.79 9.63 -13.79
N ASP A 752 -45.48 9.92 -13.82
CA ASP A 752 -44.47 8.96 -14.29
C ASP A 752 -44.22 7.85 -13.25
N GLU A 753 -44.17 6.60 -13.71
CA GLU A 753 -43.93 5.40 -12.88
C GLU A 753 -42.62 5.49 -12.07
N GLU A 754 -41.59 6.16 -12.60
CA GLU A 754 -40.31 6.35 -11.89
C GLU A 754 -40.46 7.17 -10.61
N ASN A 755 -41.29 8.24 -10.61
CA ASN A 755 -41.51 9.04 -9.38
C ASN A 755 -42.39 8.29 -8.37
N LYS A 756 -43.27 7.41 -8.85
CA LYS A 756 -44.08 6.52 -8.00
C LYS A 756 -43.20 5.48 -7.31
N ILE A 757 -42.26 4.89 -8.06
CA ILE A 757 -41.26 3.95 -7.53
C ILE A 757 -40.38 4.67 -6.51
N GLU A 758 -39.85 5.86 -6.84
CA GLU A 758 -39.02 6.66 -5.93
C GLU A 758 -39.76 6.98 -4.62
N GLY A 759 -41.02 7.41 -4.68
CA GLY A 759 -41.81 7.70 -3.47
C GLY A 759 -42.09 6.48 -2.60
N LEU A 760 -42.32 5.30 -3.21
CA LEU A 760 -42.50 4.04 -2.49
C LEU A 760 -41.19 3.50 -1.91
N GLU A 761 -40.08 3.63 -2.65
CA GLU A 761 -38.72 3.26 -2.18
C GLU A 761 -38.28 4.12 -0.99
N LEU A 762 -38.70 5.39 -0.96
CA LEU A 762 -38.48 6.30 0.17
C LEU A 762 -39.45 6.06 1.35
N GLY A 763 -40.34 5.08 1.21
CA GLY A 763 -41.17 4.55 2.28
C GLY A 763 -42.54 5.22 2.44
N ALA A 764 -43.10 5.89 1.43
CA ALA A 764 -44.50 6.31 1.50
C ALA A 764 -45.45 5.09 1.48
N ASP A 765 -46.57 5.15 2.21
CA ASP A 765 -47.55 4.04 2.23
C ASP A 765 -48.47 4.09 1.00
N ASP A 766 -48.71 5.27 0.47
CA ASP A 766 -49.50 5.46 -0.75
C ASP A 766 -49.21 6.79 -1.45
N TYR A 767 -49.69 6.94 -2.69
CA TYR A 767 -49.55 8.16 -3.48
C TYR A 767 -50.86 8.47 -4.25
N ILE A 768 -51.12 9.76 -4.46
CA ILE A 768 -52.30 10.27 -5.16
C ILE A 768 -51.88 11.35 -6.16
N ILE A 769 -52.38 11.29 -7.40
CA ILE A 769 -52.00 12.21 -8.49
C ILE A 769 -52.92 13.44 -8.52
N LYS A 770 -52.36 14.66 -8.53
CA LYS A 770 -53.05 15.93 -8.72
C LYS A 770 -53.29 16.20 -10.23
N PRO A 771 -54.51 16.55 -10.70
CA PRO A 771 -55.77 16.72 -9.95
C PRO A 771 -56.40 15.38 -9.52
N PHE A 772 -56.72 15.23 -8.23
CA PHE A 772 -57.37 14.04 -7.67
C PHE A 772 -58.88 14.20 -7.51
N ASP A 773 -59.59 13.08 -7.50
CA ASP A 773 -61.01 13.01 -7.14
C ASP A 773 -61.16 13.09 -5.60
N PRO A 774 -61.99 13.99 -5.04
CA PRO A 774 -62.26 14.05 -3.61
C PRO A 774 -62.72 12.73 -2.98
N LEU A 775 -63.50 11.92 -3.71
CA LEU A 775 -63.97 10.61 -3.22
C LEU A 775 -62.82 9.61 -3.10
N GLU A 776 -61.90 9.62 -4.07
CA GLU A 776 -60.72 8.76 -4.05
C GLU A 776 -59.85 9.05 -2.82
N LEU A 777 -59.59 10.34 -2.53
CA LEU A 777 -58.79 10.78 -1.39
C LEU A 777 -59.35 10.26 -0.06
N VAL A 778 -60.65 10.42 0.17
CA VAL A 778 -61.31 9.99 1.42
C VAL A 778 -61.22 8.48 1.62
N VAL A 779 -61.46 7.71 0.55
CA VAL A 779 -61.42 6.23 0.61
C VAL A 779 -60.00 5.74 0.94
N ARG A 780 -58.96 6.33 0.34
CA ARG A 780 -57.56 5.96 0.61
C ARG A 780 -57.17 6.19 2.07
N ILE A 781 -57.48 7.38 2.60
CA ILE A 781 -57.21 7.73 4.00
C ILE A 781 -57.91 6.75 4.95
N LYS A 782 -59.19 6.48 4.71
CA LYS A 782 -59.99 5.58 5.55
C LYS A 782 -59.42 4.15 5.54
N ASN A 783 -59.02 3.64 4.38
CA ASN A 783 -58.46 2.30 4.25
C ASN A 783 -57.13 2.15 4.99
N LEU A 784 -56.21 3.11 4.89
CA LEU A 784 -54.93 3.05 5.59
C LEU A 784 -55.09 3.07 7.12
N ILE A 785 -55.97 3.94 7.64
CA ILE A 785 -56.23 4.00 9.08
C ILE A 785 -56.89 2.69 9.58
N LEU A 786 -57.85 2.14 8.81
CA LEU A 786 -58.49 0.87 9.13
C LEU A 786 -57.50 -0.30 9.14
N LEU A 787 -56.63 -0.40 8.12
CA LEU A 787 -55.61 -1.44 8.02
C LEU A 787 -54.67 -1.40 9.22
N ARG A 788 -54.24 -0.20 9.60
CA ARG A 788 -53.35 0.03 10.74
C ARG A 788 -53.98 -0.34 12.07
N ASN A 789 -55.26 -0.04 12.27
CA ASN A 789 -55.99 -0.43 13.47
C ASN A 789 -56.23 -1.95 13.54
N LYS A 790 -56.47 -2.61 12.40
CA LYS A 790 -56.55 -4.08 12.33
C LYS A 790 -55.24 -4.75 12.73
N LEU A 791 -54.09 -4.23 12.25
CA LEU A 791 -52.77 -4.72 12.66
C LEU A 791 -52.58 -4.59 14.18
N ARG A 792 -52.85 -3.42 14.77
CA ARG A 792 -52.76 -3.19 16.22
C ARG A 792 -53.65 -4.16 17.03
N THR A 793 -54.88 -4.38 16.60
CA THR A 793 -55.85 -5.23 17.31
C THR A 793 -55.53 -6.72 17.22
N LYS A 794 -54.89 -7.19 16.13
CA LYS A 794 -54.37 -8.55 16.03
C LYS A 794 -53.31 -8.82 17.10
N TYR A 795 -52.37 -7.88 17.29
CA TYR A 795 -51.29 -8.02 18.28
C TYR A 795 -51.75 -7.96 19.74
N LEU A 796 -52.86 -7.31 20.03
CA LEU A 796 -53.47 -7.34 21.37
C LEU A 796 -54.09 -8.71 21.74
N LYS A 797 -54.41 -9.54 20.74
CA LYS A 797 -55.11 -10.83 20.92
C LYS A 797 -54.19 -12.04 20.84
N GLU A 798 -53.12 -11.98 20.03
CA GLU A 798 -52.13 -13.05 19.90
C GLU A 798 -50.95 -12.77 20.85
N ALA A 799 -50.75 -13.62 21.86
CA ALA A 799 -49.68 -13.48 22.87
C ALA A 799 -48.26 -13.76 22.33
N GLU A 800 -48.11 -13.93 21.01
CA GLU A 800 -46.84 -14.19 20.32
C GLU A 800 -46.40 -12.93 19.55
N ILE A 801 -45.52 -12.13 20.17
CA ILE A 801 -44.85 -11.01 19.49
C ILE A 801 -43.68 -11.61 18.71
N ASN A 802 -43.82 -11.75 17.39
CA ASN A 802 -42.72 -12.09 16.49
C ASN A 802 -42.19 -10.79 15.83
N PRO A 803 -40.95 -10.35 16.09
CA PRO A 803 -40.40 -9.08 15.56
C PRO A 803 -40.45 -8.97 14.03
N LYS A 804 -40.44 -10.11 13.33
CA LYS A 804 -40.51 -10.18 11.86
C LYS A 804 -41.91 -9.94 11.28
N GLU A 805 -42.96 -10.09 12.08
CA GLU A 805 -44.35 -9.92 11.63
C GLU A 805 -44.92 -8.53 11.99
N VAL A 806 -44.37 -7.88 13.02
CA VAL A 806 -44.89 -6.63 13.60
C VAL A 806 -44.35 -5.38 12.91
N ALA A 807 -43.13 -5.41 12.38
CA ALA A 807 -42.47 -4.22 11.86
C ALA A 807 -42.67 -4.06 10.35
N VAL A 808 -43.34 -2.98 9.95
CA VAL A 808 -43.48 -2.58 8.53
C VAL A 808 -42.13 -2.08 7.99
N ASN A 809 -41.32 -1.44 8.84
CA ASN A 809 -40.02 -0.85 8.49
C ASN A 809 -38.90 -1.32 9.43
N SER A 810 -37.66 -1.33 8.93
CA SER A 810 -36.47 -1.80 9.65
C SER A 810 -36.19 -1.07 10.97
N VAL A 811 -36.53 0.23 11.06
CA VAL A 811 -36.34 1.05 12.27
C VAL A 811 -37.30 0.63 13.39
N ASP A 812 -38.57 0.36 13.05
CA ASP A 812 -39.56 -0.12 14.04
C ASP A 812 -39.20 -1.51 14.54
N LYS A 813 -38.60 -2.35 13.69
CA LYS A 813 -38.07 -3.65 14.08
C LYS A 813 -36.95 -3.51 15.12
N GLN A 814 -35.99 -2.62 14.86
CA GLN A 814 -34.89 -2.34 15.77
C GLN A 814 -35.39 -1.79 17.11
N PHE A 815 -36.37 -0.91 17.11
CA PHE A 815 -37.00 -0.41 18.33
C PHE A 815 -37.63 -1.55 19.15
N ILE A 816 -38.38 -2.45 18.51
CA ILE A 816 -39.00 -3.60 19.19
C ILE A 816 -37.94 -4.57 19.72
N GLU A 817 -36.89 -4.85 18.94
CA GLU A 817 -35.78 -5.72 19.38
C GLU A 817 -35.03 -5.11 20.57
N LYS A 818 -34.70 -3.82 20.54
CA LYS A 818 -34.14 -3.10 21.69
C LYS A 818 -35.07 -3.17 22.89
N ALA A 819 -36.39 -3.05 22.69
CA ALA A 819 -37.37 -3.06 23.78
C ALA A 819 -37.49 -4.43 24.41
N ILE A 820 -37.42 -5.48 23.60
CA ILE A 820 -37.36 -6.86 24.07
C ILE A 820 -36.07 -7.09 24.84
N ASN A 821 -34.91 -6.76 24.27
CA ASN A 821 -33.61 -6.98 24.90
C ASN A 821 -33.47 -6.24 26.23
N PHE A 822 -33.90 -4.98 26.30
CA PHE A 822 -33.87 -4.22 27.54
C PHE A 822 -34.71 -4.88 28.65
N VAL A 823 -35.92 -5.35 28.30
CA VAL A 823 -36.77 -6.06 29.25
C VAL A 823 -36.16 -7.41 29.62
N GLU A 824 -35.45 -8.10 28.71
CA GLU A 824 -34.74 -9.35 28.98
C GLU A 824 -33.56 -9.20 29.92
N GLU A 825 -32.74 -8.16 29.74
CA GLU A 825 -31.60 -7.86 30.60
C GLU A 825 -32.02 -7.47 32.03
N HIS A 826 -33.26 -7.01 32.20
CA HIS A 826 -33.83 -6.57 33.48
C HIS A 826 -35.11 -7.36 33.84
N LEU A 827 -35.14 -8.64 33.47
CA LEU A 827 -36.29 -9.53 33.70
C LEU A 827 -36.57 -9.72 35.19
N ASP A 828 -35.51 -9.88 35.98
CA ASP A 828 -35.51 -10.11 37.43
C ASP A 828 -35.64 -8.83 38.26
N ASP A 829 -35.43 -7.66 37.65
CA ASP A 829 -35.50 -6.37 38.35
C ASP A 829 -36.93 -5.97 38.75
N GLU A 830 -37.20 -6.01 40.04
CA GLU A 830 -38.48 -5.67 40.63
C GLU A 830 -38.88 -4.18 40.48
N LYS A 831 -37.91 -3.28 40.34
CA LYS A 831 -38.12 -1.82 40.40
C LYS A 831 -38.04 -1.11 39.05
N LEU A 832 -37.88 -1.87 37.96
CA LEU A 832 -37.70 -1.33 36.60
C LEU A 832 -38.63 -0.15 36.31
N SER A 833 -38.06 1.05 36.24
CA SER A 833 -38.83 2.28 36.09
C SER A 833 -39.07 2.61 34.61
N VAL A 834 -40.12 3.37 34.33
CA VAL A 834 -40.36 3.84 32.95
C VAL A 834 -39.39 4.94 32.57
N GLU A 835 -38.84 5.64 33.56
CA GLU A 835 -37.75 6.58 33.39
C GLU A 835 -36.49 5.87 32.86
N GLU A 836 -36.03 4.79 33.49
CA GLU A 836 -34.90 3.99 33.00
C GLU A 836 -35.19 3.36 31.64
N PHE A 837 -36.43 2.92 31.40
CA PHE A 837 -36.81 2.40 30.10
C PHE A 837 -36.77 3.48 29.00
N ALA A 838 -37.14 4.71 29.33
CA ALA A 838 -37.10 5.84 28.41
C ALA A 838 -35.64 6.28 28.13
N ASP A 839 -34.80 6.30 29.17
CA ASP A 839 -33.38 6.67 29.07
C ASP A 839 -32.59 5.64 28.24
N ASN A 840 -32.81 4.34 28.46
CA ASN A 840 -32.19 3.29 27.64
C ASN A 840 -32.62 3.38 26.16
N MET A 841 -33.85 3.83 25.93
CA MET A 841 -34.40 4.06 24.60
C MET A 841 -34.00 5.42 23.99
N ALA A 842 -33.23 6.25 24.70
CA ALA A 842 -32.88 7.62 24.31
C ALA A 842 -34.11 8.49 23.96
N MET A 843 -35.23 8.29 24.66
CA MET A 843 -36.48 9.01 24.46
C MET A 843 -36.96 9.66 25.75
N SER A 844 -37.74 10.75 25.64
CA SER A 844 -38.47 11.23 26.81
C SER A 844 -39.59 10.26 27.17
N ARG A 845 -39.99 10.23 28.44
CA ARG A 845 -41.12 9.40 28.92
C ARG A 845 -42.36 9.57 28.03
N THR A 846 -42.76 10.80 27.71
CA THR A 846 -43.94 11.07 26.88
C THR A 846 -43.78 10.52 25.45
N GLN A 847 -42.58 10.60 24.87
CA GLN A 847 -42.29 10.07 23.53
C GLN A 847 -42.31 8.55 23.51
N LEU A 848 -41.72 7.90 24.51
CA LEU A 848 -41.75 6.45 24.68
C LEU A 848 -43.20 5.94 24.76
N TYR A 849 -44.03 6.58 25.58
CA TYR A 849 -45.45 6.23 25.70
C TYR A 849 -46.20 6.32 24.36
N ARG A 850 -46.00 7.42 23.62
CA ARG A 850 -46.65 7.61 22.32
C ARG A 850 -46.14 6.61 21.28
N LYS A 851 -44.84 6.31 21.26
CA LYS A 851 -44.24 5.32 20.35
C LYS A 851 -44.76 3.90 20.62
N PHE A 852 -44.86 3.48 21.87
CA PHE A 852 -45.43 2.19 22.26
C PHE A 852 -46.90 2.06 21.85
N ILE A 853 -47.70 3.11 22.06
CA ILE A 853 -49.09 3.15 21.59
C ILE A 853 -49.15 3.16 20.05
N GLY A 854 -48.26 3.91 19.42
CA GLY A 854 -48.19 4.10 17.97
C GLY A 854 -47.83 2.83 17.19
N VAL A 855 -46.90 2.02 17.73
CA VAL A 855 -46.40 0.78 17.11
C VAL A 855 -47.15 -0.45 17.61
N LEU A 856 -47.25 -0.63 18.92
CA LEU A 856 -47.75 -1.86 19.55
C LEU A 856 -49.17 -1.76 20.11
N GLY A 857 -49.74 -0.55 20.19
CA GLY A 857 -51.08 -0.33 20.75
C GLY A 857 -51.19 -0.54 22.26
N VAL A 858 -50.06 -0.67 22.97
CA VAL A 858 -50.00 -0.88 24.42
C VAL A 858 -49.18 0.21 25.10
N LYS A 859 -49.36 0.40 26.41
CA LYS A 859 -48.51 1.29 27.21
C LYS A 859 -47.19 0.59 27.60
N PRO A 860 -46.07 1.30 27.81
CA PRO A 860 -44.79 0.68 28.21
C PRO A 860 -44.90 -0.25 29.43
N ASN A 861 -45.62 0.16 30.47
CA ASN A 861 -45.86 -0.67 31.67
C ASN A 861 -46.63 -1.95 31.37
N GLU A 862 -47.56 -1.88 30.43
CA GLU A 862 -48.33 -3.04 30.00
C GLU A 862 -47.50 -3.97 29.13
N PHE A 863 -46.60 -3.43 28.32
CA PHE A 863 -45.63 -4.19 27.55
C PHE A 863 -44.67 -4.99 28.44
N ILE A 864 -43.98 -4.34 29.38
CA ILE A 864 -43.06 -5.01 30.33
C ILE A 864 -43.79 -6.14 31.06
N ARG A 865 -44.98 -5.84 31.61
CA ARG A 865 -45.79 -6.82 32.33
C ARG A 865 -46.16 -8.02 31.44
N ASN A 866 -46.64 -7.76 30.23
CA ASN A 866 -47.06 -8.84 29.32
C ASN A 866 -45.84 -9.69 28.88
N TYR A 867 -44.67 -9.06 28.69
CA TYR A 867 -43.43 -9.76 28.35
C TYR A 867 -42.90 -10.64 29.48
N ARG A 868 -42.89 -10.14 30.73
CA ARG A 868 -42.53 -10.94 31.92
C ARG A 868 -43.44 -12.16 32.09
N ILE A 869 -44.75 -11.98 31.89
CA ILE A 869 -45.72 -13.09 31.90
C ILE A 869 -45.47 -14.11 30.78
N LYS A 870 -45.02 -13.66 29.60
CA LYS A 870 -44.63 -14.56 28.51
C LYS A 870 -43.40 -15.40 28.90
N ARG A 871 -42.32 -14.78 29.38
CA ARG A 871 -41.12 -15.51 29.82
C ARG A 871 -41.42 -16.46 30.98
N ALA A 872 -42.29 -16.07 31.90
CA ALA A 872 -42.76 -16.97 32.95
C ALA A 872 -43.47 -18.22 32.39
N ALA A 873 -44.32 -18.06 31.36
CA ALA A 873 -44.96 -19.18 30.70
C ALA A 873 -43.96 -20.12 30.01
N GLU A 874 -42.86 -19.60 29.46
CA GLU A 874 -41.78 -20.39 28.87
C GLU A 874 -40.97 -21.16 29.93
N LEU A 875 -40.62 -20.52 31.04
CA LEU A 875 -39.94 -21.17 32.18
C LEU A 875 -40.80 -22.29 32.77
N ILE A 876 -42.12 -22.10 32.86
CA ILE A 876 -43.08 -23.13 33.26
C ILE A 876 -43.07 -24.32 32.26
N LYS A 877 -43.03 -24.05 30.94
CA LYS A 877 -42.92 -25.12 29.92
C LYS A 877 -41.61 -25.91 30.01
N GLN A 878 -40.54 -25.27 30.48
CA GLN A 878 -39.20 -25.86 30.65
C GLN A 878 -39.02 -26.58 31.99
N ASN A 879 -40.05 -26.63 32.86
CA ASN A 879 -39.98 -27.16 34.22
C ASN A 879 -38.92 -26.45 35.09
N PHE A 880 -38.73 -25.14 34.92
CA PHE A 880 -37.82 -24.36 35.73
C PHE A 880 -38.46 -24.06 37.10
N GLY A 881 -38.17 -24.87 38.12
CA GLY A 881 -38.58 -24.63 39.51
C GLY A 881 -40.09 -24.66 39.79
N ASN A 882 -40.48 -24.18 40.97
CA ASN A 882 -41.89 -24.04 41.35
C ASN A 882 -42.48 -22.69 40.88
N ILE A 883 -43.81 -22.55 40.83
CA ILE A 883 -44.49 -21.35 40.29
C ILE A 883 -44.09 -20.06 41.05
N ALA A 884 -43.80 -20.16 42.35
CA ALA A 884 -43.35 -19.00 43.13
C ALA A 884 -41.93 -18.57 42.72
N GLN A 885 -41.01 -19.53 42.52
CA GLN A 885 -39.67 -19.28 42.00
C GLN A 885 -39.72 -18.67 40.59
N VAL A 886 -40.58 -19.17 39.71
CA VAL A 886 -40.78 -18.58 38.38
C VAL A 886 -41.27 -17.13 38.48
N ALA A 887 -42.15 -16.82 39.43
CA ALA A 887 -42.65 -15.45 39.63
C ALA A 887 -41.51 -14.50 40.07
N PHE A 888 -40.63 -14.94 40.97
CA PHE A 888 -39.48 -14.15 41.39
C PHE A 888 -38.44 -13.98 40.27
N GLU A 889 -38.17 -15.04 39.51
CA GLU A 889 -37.20 -15.02 38.40
C GLU A 889 -37.59 -14.06 37.27
N VAL A 890 -38.89 -13.81 37.09
CA VAL A 890 -39.40 -12.82 36.13
C VAL A 890 -39.78 -11.48 36.78
N GLY A 891 -39.23 -11.19 37.96
CA GLY A 891 -39.29 -9.88 38.61
C GLY A 891 -40.65 -9.53 39.21
N PHE A 892 -41.41 -10.52 39.70
CA PHE A 892 -42.63 -10.29 40.50
C PHE A 892 -42.40 -10.63 41.98
N ASN A 893 -42.55 -9.64 42.86
CA ASN A 893 -42.39 -9.79 44.32
C ASN A 893 -43.55 -10.54 44.99
N ASP A 894 -44.72 -10.55 44.35
CA ASP A 894 -45.94 -11.17 44.88
C ASP A 894 -46.46 -12.25 43.90
N PRO A 895 -46.34 -13.54 44.25
CA PRO A 895 -46.88 -14.64 43.48
C PRO A 895 -48.40 -14.57 43.23
N ALA A 896 -49.17 -13.92 44.13
CA ALA A 896 -50.61 -13.74 43.95
C ALA A 896 -50.91 -12.68 42.87
N TYR A 897 -50.17 -11.58 42.86
CA TYR A 897 -50.25 -10.57 41.80
C TYR A 897 -49.78 -11.11 40.45
N PHE A 898 -48.72 -11.93 40.43
CA PHE A 898 -48.28 -12.68 39.25
C PHE A 898 -49.39 -13.56 38.68
N ALA A 899 -50.05 -14.38 39.51
CA ALA A 899 -51.14 -15.26 39.06
C ALA A 899 -52.33 -14.50 38.48
N LYS A 900 -52.67 -13.32 39.05
CA LYS A 900 -53.71 -12.42 38.53
C LYS A 900 -53.34 -11.86 37.15
N CYS A 901 -52.09 -11.44 36.97
CA CYS A 901 -51.58 -10.94 35.69
C CYS A 901 -51.51 -12.04 34.64
N PHE A 902 -51.04 -13.25 35.01
CA PHE A 902 -50.99 -14.42 34.15
C PHE A 902 -52.39 -14.81 33.64
N ARG A 903 -53.39 -14.82 34.53
CA ARG A 903 -54.79 -15.08 34.17
C ARG A 903 -55.38 -13.99 33.27
N LYS A 904 -54.95 -12.74 33.39
CA LYS A 904 -55.42 -11.66 32.50
C LYS A 904 -54.98 -11.88 31.05
N VAL A 905 -53.75 -12.35 30.85
CA VAL A 905 -53.14 -12.61 29.53
C VAL A 905 -53.58 -13.95 28.94
N TYR A 906 -53.41 -15.06 29.67
CA TYR A 906 -53.67 -16.42 29.17
C TYR A 906 -55.06 -16.97 29.49
N LYS A 907 -55.91 -16.21 30.19
CA LYS A 907 -57.28 -16.58 30.65
C LYS A 907 -57.35 -17.75 31.64
N ILE A 908 -56.26 -18.46 31.90
CA ILE A 908 -56.12 -19.55 32.87
C ILE A 908 -55.06 -19.23 33.92
N ASN A 909 -55.09 -19.92 35.07
CA ASN A 909 -54.09 -19.70 36.13
C ASN A 909 -52.75 -20.42 35.78
N PRO A 910 -51.60 -19.99 36.37
CA PRO A 910 -50.29 -20.58 36.06
C PRO A 910 -50.20 -22.09 36.33
N PHE A 911 -50.86 -22.59 37.38
CA PHE A 911 -50.84 -24.00 37.77
C PHE A 911 -51.63 -24.88 36.79
N GLU A 912 -52.79 -24.42 36.35
CA GLU A 912 -53.57 -25.02 35.28
C GLU A 912 -52.80 -25.01 33.96
N PHE A 913 -52.06 -23.94 33.67
CA PHE A 913 -51.22 -23.84 32.48
C PHE A 913 -50.10 -24.90 32.50
N GLU A 914 -49.39 -25.06 33.62
CA GLU A 914 -48.37 -26.10 33.80
C GLU A 914 -48.96 -27.51 33.61
N LYS A 915 -50.12 -27.78 34.23
CA LYS A 915 -50.81 -29.07 34.16
C LYS A 915 -51.29 -29.40 32.74
N LYS A 916 -51.89 -28.41 32.04
CA LYS A 916 -52.35 -28.57 30.64
C LYS A 916 -51.18 -28.84 29.71
N TYR A 917 -50.02 -28.23 29.96
CA TYR A 917 -48.82 -28.45 29.16
C TYR A 917 -48.18 -29.82 29.40
N LYS A 918 -48.05 -30.26 30.67
CA LYS A 918 -47.54 -31.61 31.00
C LYS A 918 -48.42 -32.71 30.39
N GLN A 919 -49.73 -32.57 30.44
CA GLN A 919 -50.68 -33.51 29.79
C GLN A 919 -50.52 -33.54 28.26
N LYS A 920 -50.28 -32.39 27.62
CA LYS A 920 -50.08 -32.30 26.16
C LYS A 920 -48.73 -32.89 25.72
N LYS A 921 -47.70 -32.84 26.58
CA LYS A 921 -46.39 -33.42 26.33
C LYS A 921 -46.42 -34.94 26.45
N GLU A 922 -47.08 -35.50 27.47
CA GLU A 922 -47.28 -36.96 27.62
C GLU A 922 -48.10 -37.58 26.47
N TYR A 923 -49.01 -36.83 25.86
CA TYR A 923 -49.80 -37.27 24.70
C TYR A 923 -49.03 -37.26 23.38
N ASN A 924 -47.89 -36.56 23.29
CA ASN A 924 -47.06 -36.45 22.08
C ASN A 924 -45.79 -37.34 22.14
N THR A 925 -45.43 -37.86 23.32
CA THR A 925 -44.34 -38.85 23.52
C THR A 925 -44.83 -40.29 23.72
N LYS A 926 -46.14 -40.52 23.67
CA LYS A 926 -46.77 -41.81 23.40
C LYS A 926 -47.31 -41.78 21.98
#